data_AF-F5XF94-F1
#
_entry.id   AF-F5XF94-F1
#
_cell.length_a   1.000
_cell.length_b   1.000
_cell.length_c   1.000
_cell.angle_alpha   90.00
_cell.angle_beta   90.00
_cell.angle_gamma   90.00
#
_symmetry.space_group_name_H-M   'P 1'
#
loop_
_entity.id
_entity.type
_entity.pdbx_description
1 polymer ?
#
loop_
_entity_poly.entity_id
_entity_poly.type
_entity_poly.pdbx_seq_one_letter_code
_entity_poly.pdbx_strand_id
1 'polypeptide(L)'
;MLPAATDRLLALQRTAGNAAVAQLLASSSPAHRQPAPIQPVHIQRQPTRAELLEQYEQDVAAGRWAHAAELLNGCSDADIQSRAAALSPAQRSSMRAACQEWNHRVRRALLDLDFKAAVAAGDWPNAANLLNAFNDSDITARVNGLSRPQRISLYVTAPARITAIITTADPEAAYQGDVRKADWPTAAVHLATFTDAEIATRAAALTPAQRASMRAACAPDNHRVRRPLLDLDFKAAVAAGDWPNAANLLNAFNDPDITTRVQALPSAQRISLYVAANIRIGDIIAGIDRESAYQGDLRKPDWTRAALHLAGFSDAEIATRVAALTPAQRASMRAACAPDNHRVRRPLLDLDFKAAVAAGDWPNAANLLNAFNDPDITTRVRALPPAQRIELYVAANVRIGDIIAAADLSSAFQGDLRKSDWARAVIHLNGFSDADIATRIAALTPAQRSSMLAACTPPFSRIRIALIGRPTRSYLVPFDRAPLAAAGERIIFNGRYAHAAPAQFQLVFSSAGGGFGSPGGPATQTIPGLTSGNVDFLINSTWTGATATTVQLQVQLTDGTVVSTENWTFGFKSGATPTTMVQLETEGERPLPSAYTYQLGPDIGSPGQPDYEHQTILERFGGRTCNITLADLKPGYAAANSLTTQADVTAHFFGSSSNNGTFTVDAHDRVYDQHTGMQSQAMFIQALTTMKEITVDLPQIYEVVPGVPLARFIVRRILKLDGSTRLRKMRAP
;
A
#
# COMPACT_ATOMS: atom_id res chain seq x y z
N MET A 1 19.12 -72.13 53.06
CA MET A 1 18.01 -72.23 54.04
C MET A 1 18.56 -71.96 55.43
N LEU A 2 18.19 -70.83 56.05
CA LEU A 2 18.28 -70.48 57.49
C LEU A 2 17.97 -69.00 57.88
N PRO A 3 17.28 -68.12 57.12
CA PRO A 3 16.81 -66.83 57.69
C PRO A 3 15.40 -66.90 58.31
N ALA A 4 14.50 -67.72 57.75
CA ALA A 4 13.07 -67.68 58.10
C ALA A 4 12.72 -68.22 59.51
N ALA A 5 13.61 -69.01 60.12
CA ALA A 5 13.41 -69.51 61.48
C ALA A 5 13.75 -68.44 62.54
N THR A 6 14.78 -67.64 62.28
CA THR A 6 15.27 -66.60 63.20
C THR A 6 14.31 -65.43 63.29
N ASP A 7 13.72 -65.01 62.16
CA ASP A 7 12.74 -63.92 62.13
C ASP A 7 11.42 -64.29 62.83
N ARG A 8 11.00 -65.55 62.74
CA ARG A 8 9.81 -66.05 63.47
C ARG A 8 10.05 -66.11 64.97
N LEU A 9 11.27 -66.46 65.41
CA LEU A 9 11.63 -66.50 66.83
C LEU A 9 11.73 -65.09 67.44
N LEU A 10 12.33 -64.15 66.71
CA LEU A 10 12.41 -62.74 67.10
C LEU A 10 11.03 -62.06 67.11
N ALA A 11 10.15 -62.40 66.16
CA ALA A 11 8.77 -61.92 66.17
C ALA A 11 8.01 -62.41 67.40
N LEU A 12 8.14 -63.70 67.75
CA LEU A 12 7.47 -64.27 68.94
C LEU A 12 8.00 -63.68 70.26
N GLN A 13 9.31 -63.40 70.33
CA GLN A 13 9.95 -62.75 71.48
C GLN A 13 9.42 -61.34 71.72
N ARG A 14 9.18 -60.57 70.64
CA ARG A 14 8.62 -59.21 70.74
C ARG A 14 7.17 -59.19 71.20
N THR A 15 6.35 -60.17 70.80
CA THR A 15 4.91 -60.14 71.06
C THR A 15 4.51 -60.77 72.40
N ALA A 16 5.23 -61.80 72.86
CA ALA A 16 4.84 -62.59 74.04
C ALA A 16 5.84 -62.53 75.21
N GLY A 17 6.98 -61.84 75.03
CA GLY A 17 8.02 -61.69 76.04
C GLY A 17 8.88 -62.96 76.24
N ASN A 18 10.06 -62.76 76.86
CA ASN A 18 11.06 -63.83 77.04
C ASN A 18 10.53 -65.05 77.82
N ALA A 19 9.54 -64.86 78.69
CA ALA A 19 8.93 -65.94 79.47
C ALA A 19 8.15 -66.93 78.59
N ALA A 20 7.42 -66.46 77.58
CA ALA A 20 6.67 -67.32 76.65
C ALA A 20 7.61 -68.09 75.70
N VAL A 21 8.72 -67.47 75.28
CA VAL A 21 9.75 -68.14 74.46
C VAL A 21 10.45 -69.24 75.25
N ALA A 22 10.73 -69.02 76.54
CA ALA A 22 11.29 -70.04 77.43
C ALA A 22 10.30 -71.21 77.64
N GLN A 23 9.00 -70.94 77.76
CA GLN A 23 7.95 -71.97 77.87
C GLN A 23 7.80 -72.80 76.58
N LEU A 24 7.89 -72.18 75.41
CA LEU A 24 7.84 -72.89 74.12
C LEU A 24 9.05 -73.81 73.94
N LEU A 25 10.26 -73.34 74.30
CA LEU A 25 11.48 -74.14 74.27
C LEU A 25 11.46 -75.28 75.31
N ALA A 26 10.87 -75.05 76.49
CA ALA A 26 10.69 -76.08 77.51
C ALA A 26 9.63 -77.13 77.14
N SER A 27 8.56 -76.73 76.43
CA SER A 27 7.50 -77.62 75.94
C SER A 27 7.90 -78.51 74.75
N SER A 28 9.08 -78.25 74.16
CA SER A 28 9.65 -79.05 73.07
C SER A 28 10.53 -80.21 73.57
N SER A 29 10.50 -80.52 74.86
CA SER A 29 11.06 -81.77 75.37
C SER A 29 10.34 -82.94 74.70
N PRO A 30 11.05 -83.81 73.95
CA PRO A 30 10.43 -84.95 73.31
C PRO A 30 9.83 -85.84 74.39
N ALA A 31 8.51 -85.97 74.35
CA ALA A 31 7.79 -86.96 75.13
C ALA A 31 8.51 -88.32 74.96
N HIS A 32 8.89 -88.89 76.10
CA HIS A 32 9.48 -90.20 76.26
C HIS A 32 8.52 -91.23 75.63
N ARG A 33 8.68 -91.48 74.32
CA ARG A 33 7.99 -92.56 73.62
C ARG A 33 8.54 -93.86 74.17
N GLN A 34 7.67 -94.66 74.78
CA GLN A 34 7.90 -96.05 75.09
C GLN A 34 8.56 -96.77 73.91
N PRO A 35 9.57 -97.62 74.14
CA PRO A 35 10.19 -98.40 73.09
C PRO A 35 9.18 -99.39 72.50
N ALA A 36 8.90 -99.25 71.19
CA ALA A 36 8.31 -100.30 70.40
C ALA A 36 9.29 -101.50 70.33
N PRO A 37 8.80 -102.74 70.22
CA PRO A 37 9.65 -103.93 70.23
C PRO A 37 10.70 -103.87 69.11
N ILE A 38 11.96 -104.08 69.49
CA ILE A 38 13.10 -104.22 68.59
C ILE A 38 12.85 -105.45 67.71
N GLN A 39 12.51 -105.22 66.44
CA GLN A 39 12.69 -106.25 65.42
C GLN A 39 14.19 -106.46 65.18
N PRO A 40 14.65 -107.70 64.99
CA PRO A 40 16.07 -107.97 64.71
C PRO A 40 16.50 -107.21 63.46
N VAL A 41 17.34 -106.18 63.65
CA VAL A 41 18.03 -105.52 62.56
C VAL A 41 18.99 -106.54 61.98
N HIS A 42 18.64 -107.10 60.83
CA HIS A 42 19.58 -107.83 59.99
C HIS A 42 20.67 -106.82 59.60
N ILE A 43 21.84 -106.90 60.23
CA ILE A 43 23.03 -106.15 59.81
C ILE A 43 23.44 -106.75 58.46
N GLN A 44 22.82 -106.28 57.38
CA GLN A 44 23.35 -106.52 56.05
C GLN A 44 24.71 -105.83 55.99
N ARG A 45 25.77 -106.64 55.86
CA ARG A 45 27.14 -106.18 55.62
C ARG A 45 27.08 -105.13 54.51
N GLN A 46 27.51 -103.89 54.80
CA GLN A 46 27.61 -102.87 53.75
C GLN A 46 28.62 -103.37 52.69
N PRO A 47 28.26 -103.34 51.41
CA PRO A 47 29.18 -103.73 50.35
C PRO A 47 30.43 -102.84 50.37
N THR A 48 31.59 -103.46 50.20
CA THR A 48 32.87 -102.76 50.05
C THR A 48 32.87 -101.93 48.77
N ARG A 49 33.75 -100.92 48.67
CA ARG A 49 33.91 -100.12 47.45
C ARG A 49 34.16 -100.98 46.19
N ALA A 50 34.92 -102.07 46.33
CA ALA A 50 35.18 -102.99 45.22
C ALA A 50 33.90 -103.73 44.80
N GLU A 51 33.14 -104.26 45.76
CA GLU A 51 31.85 -104.94 45.51
C GLU A 51 30.82 -103.98 44.88
N LEU A 52 30.76 -102.71 45.31
CA LEU A 52 29.90 -101.69 44.69
C LEU A 52 30.27 -101.38 43.24
N LEU A 53 31.57 -101.28 42.95
CA LEU A 53 32.07 -100.99 41.60
C LEU A 53 31.90 -102.18 40.65
N GLU A 54 32.13 -103.41 41.13
CA GLU A 54 31.87 -104.62 40.36
C GLU A 54 30.39 -104.74 40.02
N GLN A 55 29.50 -104.49 40.98
CA GLN A 55 28.05 -104.50 40.74
C GLN A 55 27.62 -103.38 39.78
N TYR A 56 28.22 -102.20 39.87
CA TYR A 56 28.01 -101.11 38.91
C TYR A 56 28.39 -101.53 37.48
N GLU A 57 29.54 -102.17 37.29
CA GLU A 57 30.00 -102.63 35.98
C GLU A 57 29.06 -103.69 35.40
N GLN A 58 28.58 -104.62 36.22
CA GLN A 58 27.57 -105.60 35.83
C GLN A 58 26.25 -104.94 35.42
N ASP A 59 25.81 -103.90 36.13
CA ASP A 59 24.57 -103.20 35.84
C ASP A 59 24.65 -102.33 34.59
N VAL A 60 25.80 -101.69 34.34
CA VAL A 60 26.06 -100.98 33.08
C VAL A 60 26.04 -101.96 31.91
N ALA A 61 26.68 -103.13 32.04
CA ALA A 61 26.68 -104.16 31.01
C ALA A 61 25.28 -104.74 30.75
N ALA A 62 24.47 -104.90 31.81
CA ALA A 62 23.11 -105.40 31.74
C ALA A 62 22.06 -104.34 31.36
N GLY A 63 22.45 -103.07 31.17
CA GLY A 63 21.53 -101.96 30.90
C GLY A 63 20.60 -101.62 32.07
N ARG A 64 20.94 -102.02 33.31
CA ARG A 64 20.21 -101.73 34.55
C ARG A 64 20.55 -100.34 35.09
N TRP A 65 20.25 -99.33 34.28
CA TRP A 65 20.72 -97.95 34.45
C TRP A 65 20.33 -97.28 35.78
N ALA A 66 19.13 -97.54 36.30
CA ALA A 66 18.67 -96.93 37.55
C ALA A 66 19.50 -97.41 38.76
N HIS A 67 19.75 -98.72 38.84
CA HIS A 67 20.54 -99.33 39.90
C HIS A 67 22.02 -98.97 39.76
N ALA A 68 22.55 -98.94 38.52
CA ALA A 68 23.90 -98.44 38.27
C ALA A 68 24.09 -96.99 38.77
N ALA A 69 23.11 -96.10 38.54
CA ALA A 69 23.18 -94.72 39.01
C ALA A 69 23.12 -94.63 40.56
N GLU A 70 22.32 -95.47 41.21
CA GLU A 70 22.24 -95.58 42.68
C GLU A 70 23.56 -96.06 43.29
N LEU A 71 24.15 -97.14 42.75
CA LEU A 71 25.45 -97.65 43.20
C LEU A 71 26.55 -96.58 43.04
N LEU A 72 26.54 -95.88 41.90
CA LEU A 72 27.51 -94.84 41.63
C LEU A 72 27.32 -93.61 42.54
N ASN A 73 26.10 -93.30 42.99
CA ASN A 73 25.84 -92.19 43.91
C ASN A 73 26.46 -92.41 45.31
N GLY A 74 26.70 -93.68 45.69
CA GLY A 74 27.44 -94.06 46.90
C GLY A 74 28.97 -93.91 46.78
N CYS A 75 29.52 -93.60 45.60
CA CYS A 75 30.95 -93.48 45.38
C CYS A 75 31.50 -92.07 45.67
N SER A 76 32.84 -91.91 45.63
CA SER A 76 33.49 -90.59 45.70
C SER A 76 33.21 -89.77 44.43
N ASP A 77 33.28 -88.43 44.50
CA ASP A 77 33.05 -87.59 43.30
C ASP A 77 34.07 -87.88 42.18
N ALA A 78 35.30 -88.22 42.54
CA ALA A 78 36.33 -88.63 41.58
C ALA A 78 35.97 -89.94 40.87
N ASP A 79 35.45 -90.93 41.61
CA ASP A 79 34.95 -92.19 41.04
C ASP A 79 33.76 -91.93 40.12
N ILE A 80 32.79 -91.10 40.56
CA ILE A 80 31.63 -90.72 39.77
C ILE A 80 32.07 -90.09 38.44
N GLN A 81 32.99 -89.13 38.48
CA GLN A 81 33.49 -88.44 37.28
C GLN A 81 34.23 -89.39 36.34
N SER A 82 35.17 -90.20 36.87
CA SER A 82 35.95 -91.15 36.08
C SER A 82 35.06 -92.17 35.39
N ARG A 83 34.09 -92.75 36.12
CA ARG A 83 33.18 -93.75 35.57
C ARG A 83 32.16 -93.15 34.62
N ALA A 84 31.64 -91.96 34.89
CA ALA A 84 30.79 -91.24 33.95
C ALA A 84 31.52 -90.93 32.63
N ALA A 85 32.81 -90.59 32.68
CA ALA A 85 33.63 -90.29 31.50
C ALA A 85 33.90 -91.54 30.64
N ALA A 86 33.95 -92.73 31.24
CA ALA A 86 34.14 -93.99 30.54
C ALA A 86 32.89 -94.47 29.75
N LEU A 87 31.70 -93.96 30.08
CA LEU A 87 30.46 -94.29 29.38
C LEU A 87 30.42 -93.61 28.01
N SER A 88 29.91 -94.32 27.00
CA SER A 88 29.60 -93.72 25.69
C SER A 88 28.48 -92.68 25.79
N PRO A 89 28.34 -91.75 24.83
CA PRO A 89 27.26 -90.76 24.85
C PRO A 89 25.85 -91.38 24.97
N ALA A 90 25.62 -92.52 24.29
CA ALA A 90 24.35 -93.24 24.38
C ALA A 90 24.12 -93.82 25.78
N GLN A 91 25.14 -94.42 26.39
CA GLN A 91 25.07 -94.95 27.74
C GLN A 91 24.84 -93.84 28.78
N ARG A 92 25.51 -92.69 28.65
CA ARG A 92 25.30 -91.53 29.53
C ARG A 92 23.87 -91.00 29.44
N SER A 93 23.31 -90.93 28.23
CA SER A 93 21.91 -90.51 28.04
C SER A 93 20.92 -91.48 28.69
N SER A 94 21.11 -92.79 28.50
CA SER A 94 20.28 -93.83 29.12
C SER A 94 20.40 -93.80 30.66
N MET A 95 21.61 -93.67 31.19
CA MET A 95 21.84 -93.56 32.63
C MET A 95 21.21 -92.30 33.22
N ARG A 96 21.34 -91.15 32.55
CA ARG A 96 20.70 -89.90 32.98
C ARG A 96 19.18 -90.02 33.01
N ALA A 97 18.57 -90.65 32.01
CA ALA A 97 17.12 -90.81 31.93
C ALA A 97 16.56 -91.72 33.04
N ALA A 98 17.33 -92.72 33.46
CA ALA A 98 16.96 -93.64 34.55
C ALA A 98 17.35 -93.12 35.96
N CYS A 99 18.08 -92.01 36.04
CA CYS A 99 18.64 -91.49 37.28
C CYS A 99 17.53 -90.87 38.15
N GLN A 100 17.36 -91.39 39.37
CA GLN A 100 16.39 -90.86 40.33
C GLN A 100 16.78 -89.47 40.84
N GLU A 101 15.83 -88.69 41.34
CA GLU A 101 16.05 -87.28 41.73
C GLU A 101 17.13 -87.12 42.82
N TRP A 102 17.19 -88.05 43.78
CA TRP A 102 18.17 -88.02 44.87
C TRP A 102 19.60 -88.39 44.42
N ASN A 103 19.78 -89.00 43.23
CA ASN A 103 21.08 -89.31 42.60
C ASN A 103 21.74 -88.10 41.92
N HIS A 104 21.57 -86.92 42.51
CA HIS A 104 21.97 -85.63 41.93
C HIS A 104 23.48 -85.54 41.62
N ARG A 105 24.35 -86.21 42.40
CA ARG A 105 25.82 -86.20 42.17
C ARG A 105 26.18 -86.87 40.84
N VAL A 106 25.59 -88.05 40.57
CA VAL A 106 25.77 -88.79 39.32
C VAL A 106 25.16 -88.05 38.14
N ARG A 107 23.91 -87.58 38.30
CA ARG A 107 23.23 -86.79 37.26
C ARG A 107 24.03 -85.55 36.86
N ARG A 108 24.60 -84.83 37.82
CA ARG A 108 25.44 -83.64 37.58
C ARG A 108 26.69 -83.98 36.77
N ALA A 109 27.40 -85.06 37.10
CA ALA A 109 28.60 -85.47 36.38
C ALA A 109 28.32 -85.88 34.93
N LEU A 110 27.24 -86.64 34.69
CA LEU A 110 26.81 -87.02 33.35
C LEU A 110 26.44 -85.80 32.49
N LEU A 111 25.66 -84.87 33.05
CA LEU A 111 25.30 -83.62 32.37
C LEU A 111 26.51 -82.75 32.04
N ASP A 112 27.52 -82.72 32.91
CA ASP A 112 28.73 -81.91 32.71
C ASP A 112 29.56 -82.37 31.51
N LEU A 113 29.73 -83.69 31.37
CA LEU A 113 30.44 -84.30 30.25
C LEU A 113 29.73 -84.07 28.92
N ASP A 114 28.41 -84.27 28.90
CA ASP A 114 27.62 -84.04 27.68
C ASP A 114 27.58 -82.56 27.30
N PHE A 115 27.48 -81.65 28.29
CA PHE A 115 27.52 -80.21 28.03
C PHE A 115 28.87 -79.79 27.43
N LYS A 116 29.99 -80.25 28.01
CA LYS A 116 31.34 -79.98 27.47
C LYS A 116 31.51 -80.52 26.05
N ALA A 117 31.01 -81.73 25.78
CA ALA A 117 31.03 -82.30 24.44
C ALA A 117 30.21 -81.46 23.44
N ALA A 118 29.01 -81.02 23.82
CA ALA A 118 28.17 -80.16 22.98
C ALA A 118 28.82 -78.79 22.70
N VAL A 119 29.44 -78.16 23.72
CA VAL A 119 30.19 -76.90 23.57
C VAL A 119 31.39 -77.08 22.64
N ALA A 120 32.16 -78.16 22.79
CA ALA A 120 33.31 -78.45 21.92
C ALA A 120 32.90 -78.70 20.46
N ALA A 121 31.73 -79.31 20.24
CA ALA A 121 31.17 -79.54 18.92
C ALA A 121 30.50 -78.29 18.31
N GLY A 122 30.32 -77.20 19.07
CA GLY A 122 29.54 -76.04 18.63
C GLY A 122 28.04 -76.31 18.52
N ASP A 123 27.54 -77.38 19.15
CA ASP A 123 26.12 -77.76 19.19
C ASP A 123 25.38 -76.99 20.29
N TRP A 124 25.18 -75.70 20.04
CA TRP A 124 24.58 -74.76 21.00
C TRP A 124 23.13 -75.08 21.40
N PRO A 125 22.23 -75.56 20.51
CA PRO A 125 20.89 -75.99 20.92
C PRO A 125 20.93 -77.12 21.96
N ASN A 126 21.78 -78.13 21.74
CA ASN A 126 21.92 -79.23 22.69
C ASN A 126 22.60 -78.78 23.99
N ALA A 127 23.65 -77.95 23.90
CA ALA A 127 24.32 -77.37 25.06
C ALA A 127 23.33 -76.58 25.95
N ALA A 128 22.41 -75.81 25.35
CA ALA A 128 21.37 -75.10 26.07
C ALA A 128 20.36 -76.05 26.76
N ASN A 129 19.91 -77.10 26.06
CA ASN A 129 19.03 -78.12 26.63
C ASN A 129 19.66 -78.83 27.83
N LEU A 130 20.94 -79.17 27.73
CA LEU A 130 21.72 -79.80 28.80
C LEU A 130 21.91 -78.85 29.99
N LEU A 131 22.18 -77.57 29.74
CA LEU A 131 22.28 -76.56 30.81
C LEU A 131 20.97 -76.39 31.58
N ASN A 132 19.82 -76.47 30.90
CA ASN A 132 18.52 -76.27 31.57
C ASN A 132 18.20 -77.34 32.62
N ALA A 133 18.91 -78.48 32.58
CA ALA A 133 18.80 -79.56 33.57
C ALA A 133 19.62 -79.32 34.87
N PHE A 134 20.40 -78.24 34.95
CA PHE A 134 21.12 -77.84 36.16
C PHE A 134 20.33 -76.82 37.00
N ASN A 135 20.74 -76.61 38.26
CA ASN A 135 20.28 -75.48 39.08
C ASN A 135 20.96 -74.16 38.63
N ASP A 136 20.46 -73.00 39.07
CA ASP A 136 20.94 -71.69 38.59
C ASP A 136 22.41 -71.42 38.93
N SER A 137 22.89 -71.85 40.10
CA SER A 137 24.29 -71.70 40.50
C SER A 137 25.21 -72.51 39.58
N ASP A 138 24.80 -73.72 39.22
CA ASP A 138 25.52 -74.61 38.31
C ASP A 138 25.52 -74.11 36.86
N ILE A 139 24.40 -73.51 36.40
CA ILE A 139 24.34 -72.86 35.09
C ILE A 139 25.27 -71.66 35.07
N THR A 140 25.23 -70.81 36.10
CA THR A 140 26.08 -69.61 36.21
C THR A 140 27.56 -69.96 36.15
N ALA A 141 28.00 -70.96 36.92
CA ALA A 141 29.39 -71.42 36.90
C ALA A 141 29.85 -71.86 35.51
N ARG A 142 28.99 -72.58 34.77
CA ARG A 142 29.29 -73.07 33.42
C ARG A 142 29.27 -71.96 32.37
N VAL A 143 28.30 -71.06 32.42
CA VAL A 143 28.23 -69.88 31.56
C VAL A 143 29.45 -68.97 31.75
N ASN A 144 29.91 -68.78 32.98
CA ASN A 144 31.12 -68.00 33.28
C ASN A 144 32.40 -68.64 32.73
N GLY A 145 32.43 -69.97 32.60
CA GLY A 145 33.55 -70.71 31.98
C GLY A 145 33.60 -70.62 30.45
N LEU A 146 32.57 -70.10 29.78
CA LEU A 146 32.56 -69.92 28.33
C LEU A 146 33.23 -68.60 27.93
N SER A 147 33.92 -68.57 26.80
CA SER A 147 34.36 -67.31 26.18
C SER A 147 33.17 -66.49 25.68
N ARG A 148 33.35 -65.18 25.48
CA ARG A 148 32.27 -64.31 24.97
C ARG A 148 31.66 -64.80 23.64
N PRO A 149 32.43 -65.17 22.59
CA PRO A 149 31.85 -65.72 21.36
C PRO A 149 31.01 -66.99 21.58
N GLN A 150 31.41 -67.84 22.53
CA GLN A 150 30.66 -69.03 22.92
C GLN A 150 29.38 -68.64 23.67
N ARG A 151 29.44 -67.67 24.59
CA ARG A 151 28.24 -67.13 25.26
C ARG A 151 27.24 -66.54 24.28
N ILE A 152 27.69 -65.78 23.28
CA ILE A 152 26.83 -65.25 22.20
C ILE A 152 26.15 -66.39 21.44
N SER A 153 26.92 -67.41 21.05
CA SER A 153 26.38 -68.54 20.28
C SER A 153 25.40 -69.37 21.10
N LEU A 154 25.68 -69.60 22.39
CA LEU A 154 24.75 -70.22 23.34
C LEU A 154 23.48 -69.38 23.51
N TYR A 155 23.62 -68.06 23.69
CA TYR A 155 22.49 -67.14 23.86
C TYR A 155 21.52 -67.19 22.68
N VAL A 156 22.02 -67.34 21.44
CA VAL A 156 21.20 -67.43 20.22
C VAL A 156 20.18 -68.58 20.27
N THR A 157 20.53 -69.69 20.90
CA THR A 157 19.69 -70.91 20.91
C THR A 157 19.11 -71.23 22.28
N ALA A 158 19.47 -70.48 23.32
CA ALA A 158 19.12 -70.77 24.70
C ALA A 158 17.66 -70.41 25.07
N PRO A 159 17.02 -71.17 25.98
CA PRO A 159 15.74 -70.79 26.58
C PRO A 159 15.89 -69.59 27.53
N ALA A 160 14.76 -68.94 27.84
CA ALA A 160 14.69 -67.69 28.61
C ALA A 160 15.45 -67.72 29.96
N ARG A 161 15.43 -68.84 30.66
CA ARG A 161 16.14 -69.01 31.94
C ARG A 161 17.66 -68.86 31.77
N ILE A 162 18.23 -69.44 30.72
CA ILE A 162 19.67 -69.38 30.45
C ILE A 162 20.04 -68.02 29.88
N THR A 163 19.21 -67.43 29.00
CA THR A 163 19.48 -66.08 28.48
C THR A 163 19.52 -65.05 29.62
N ALA A 164 18.63 -65.15 30.62
CA ALA A 164 18.67 -64.27 31.80
C ALA A 164 19.99 -64.38 32.60
N ILE A 165 20.53 -65.59 32.74
CA ILE A 165 21.83 -65.82 33.40
C ILE A 165 22.97 -65.21 32.56
N ILE A 166 22.95 -65.39 31.23
CA ILE A 166 23.94 -64.79 30.33
C ILE A 166 23.86 -63.25 30.38
N THR A 167 22.66 -62.67 30.36
CA THR A 167 22.46 -61.21 30.49
C THR A 167 23.09 -60.66 31.76
N THR A 168 22.95 -61.37 32.88
CA THR A 168 23.53 -60.96 34.16
C THR A 168 25.07 -61.11 34.16
N ALA A 169 25.59 -62.18 33.57
CA ALA A 169 27.02 -62.50 33.59
C ALA A 169 27.87 -61.72 32.58
N ASP A 170 27.34 -61.47 31.38
CA ASP A 170 28.04 -60.77 30.29
C ASP A 170 27.01 -60.01 29.43
N PRO A 171 26.59 -58.79 29.85
CA PRO A 171 25.61 -57.99 29.12
C PRO A 171 26.00 -57.75 27.64
N GLU A 172 27.30 -57.74 27.32
CA GLU A 172 27.79 -57.63 25.94
C GLU A 172 27.45 -58.86 25.10
N ALA A 173 27.60 -60.06 25.67
CA ALA A 173 27.24 -61.29 24.98
C ALA A 173 25.73 -61.36 24.72
N ALA A 174 24.92 -60.90 25.67
CA ALA A 174 23.47 -60.82 25.50
C ALA A 174 23.07 -59.83 24.39
N TYR A 175 23.61 -58.59 24.43
CA TYR A 175 23.39 -57.59 23.37
C TYR A 175 23.77 -58.11 21.97
N GLN A 176 24.98 -58.64 21.81
CA GLN A 176 25.42 -59.17 20.52
C GLN A 176 24.61 -60.41 20.08
N GLY A 177 24.16 -61.21 21.04
CA GLY A 177 23.25 -62.33 20.81
C GLY A 177 21.92 -61.88 20.23
N ASP A 178 21.30 -60.85 20.80
CA ASP A 178 20.04 -60.29 20.28
C ASP A 178 20.21 -59.63 18.90
N VAL A 179 21.30 -58.89 18.68
CA VAL A 179 21.64 -58.33 17.36
C VAL A 179 21.76 -59.44 16.32
N ARG A 180 22.38 -60.57 16.68
CA ARG A 180 22.51 -61.74 15.78
C ARG A 180 21.19 -62.46 15.53
N LYS A 181 20.28 -62.49 16.52
CA LYS A 181 18.89 -62.98 16.35
C LYS A 181 18.01 -62.03 15.53
N ALA A 182 18.46 -60.79 15.30
CA ALA A 182 17.61 -59.68 14.87
C ALA A 182 16.43 -59.42 15.85
N ASP A 183 16.62 -59.74 17.14
CA ASP A 183 15.67 -59.41 18.21
C ASP A 183 15.93 -57.96 18.67
N TRP A 184 15.55 -57.03 17.80
CA TRP A 184 15.84 -55.61 17.98
C TRP A 184 15.23 -54.98 19.25
N PRO A 185 14.01 -55.34 19.70
CA PRO A 185 13.48 -54.85 20.97
C PRO A 185 14.38 -55.22 22.15
N THR A 186 14.76 -56.49 22.28
CA THR A 186 15.62 -56.97 23.38
C THR A 186 17.04 -56.40 23.26
N ALA A 187 17.59 -56.32 22.04
CA ALA A 187 18.89 -55.71 21.79
C ALA A 187 18.93 -54.24 22.27
N ALA A 188 17.86 -53.47 22.03
CA ALA A 188 17.79 -52.08 22.48
C ALA A 188 17.71 -51.95 24.02
N VAL A 189 17.04 -52.89 24.70
CA VAL A 189 17.00 -52.95 26.17
C VAL A 189 18.38 -53.25 26.72
N HIS A 190 19.08 -54.27 26.20
CA HIS A 190 20.44 -54.57 26.63
C HIS A 190 21.41 -53.44 26.31
N LEU A 191 21.28 -52.80 25.15
CA LEU A 191 22.12 -51.66 24.78
C LEU A 191 21.96 -50.48 25.76
N ALA A 192 20.76 -50.27 26.31
CA ALA A 192 20.52 -49.20 27.28
C ALA A 192 21.23 -49.38 28.63
N THR A 193 21.74 -50.60 28.91
CA THR A 193 22.47 -50.89 30.16
C THR A 193 23.93 -50.38 30.14
N PHE A 194 24.47 -50.05 28.96
CA PHE A 194 25.83 -49.51 28.83
C PHE A 194 25.89 -47.99 29.10
N THR A 195 27.11 -47.46 29.25
CA THR A 195 27.34 -46.00 29.32
C THR A 195 27.05 -45.32 27.98
N ASP A 196 26.78 -44.02 27.96
CA ASP A 196 26.44 -43.30 26.71
C ASP A 196 27.56 -43.36 25.65
N ALA A 197 28.82 -43.33 26.08
CA ALA A 197 29.97 -43.49 25.19
C ALA A 197 30.01 -44.89 24.55
N GLU A 198 29.76 -45.92 25.35
CA GLU A 198 29.68 -47.31 24.91
C GLU A 198 28.51 -47.58 23.97
N ILE A 199 27.36 -46.96 24.22
CA ILE A 199 26.19 -46.99 23.33
C ILE A 199 26.57 -46.38 21.98
N ALA A 200 27.22 -45.22 21.98
CA ALA A 200 27.63 -44.55 20.74
C ALA A 200 28.60 -45.40 19.92
N THR A 201 29.61 -46.01 20.55
CA THR A 201 30.55 -46.92 19.88
C THR A 201 29.83 -48.13 19.27
N ARG A 202 28.90 -48.74 20.00
CA ARG A 202 28.14 -49.90 19.52
C ARG A 202 27.15 -49.55 18.43
N ALA A 203 26.48 -48.41 18.53
CA ALA A 203 25.62 -47.88 17.48
C ALA A 203 26.41 -47.64 16.18
N ALA A 204 27.66 -47.14 16.28
CA ALA A 204 28.54 -46.92 15.13
C ALA A 204 28.99 -48.22 14.45
N ALA A 205 29.06 -49.33 15.19
CA ALA A 205 29.41 -50.65 14.65
C ALA A 205 28.26 -51.32 13.87
N LEU A 206 27.02 -50.88 14.04
CA LEU A 206 25.87 -51.39 13.31
C LEU A 206 25.84 -50.84 11.87
N THR A 207 25.40 -51.65 10.91
CA THR A 207 25.15 -51.18 9.54
C THR A 207 23.94 -50.22 9.51
N PRO A 208 23.78 -49.38 8.47
CA PRO A 208 22.61 -48.50 8.35
C PRO A 208 21.26 -49.25 8.45
N ALA A 209 21.15 -50.43 7.84
CA ALA A 209 19.93 -51.26 7.90
C ALA A 209 19.65 -51.79 9.32
N GLN A 210 20.70 -52.17 10.05
CA GLN A 210 20.58 -52.61 11.44
C GLN A 210 20.20 -51.45 12.35
N ARG A 211 20.79 -50.26 12.18
CA ARG A 211 20.41 -49.06 12.95
C ARG A 211 18.95 -48.67 12.71
N ALA A 212 18.48 -48.72 11.47
CA ALA A 212 17.09 -48.47 11.13
C ALA A 212 16.14 -49.47 11.83
N SER A 213 16.48 -50.77 11.79
CA SER A 213 15.69 -51.83 12.44
C SER A 213 15.66 -51.67 13.96
N MET A 214 16.83 -51.41 14.57
CA MET A 214 16.95 -51.15 16.00
C MET A 214 16.17 -49.90 16.43
N ARG A 215 16.23 -48.82 15.66
CA ARG A 215 15.47 -47.59 15.94
C ARG A 215 13.96 -47.81 15.86
N ALA A 216 13.48 -48.60 14.89
CA ALA A 216 12.06 -48.91 14.74
C ALA A 216 11.52 -49.75 15.91
N ALA A 217 12.36 -50.63 16.47
CA ALA A 217 12.01 -51.49 17.60
C ALA A 217 12.26 -50.85 18.98
N CYS A 218 13.11 -49.82 19.05
CA CYS A 218 13.46 -49.14 20.29
C CYS A 218 12.24 -48.40 20.87
N ALA A 219 11.93 -48.65 22.14
CA ALA A 219 10.83 -48.01 22.83
C ALA A 219 10.98 -46.46 22.79
N PRO A 220 9.88 -45.69 22.63
CA PRO A 220 9.94 -44.24 22.49
C PRO A 220 10.67 -43.49 23.63
N ASP A 221 10.65 -44.06 24.84
CA ASP A 221 11.27 -43.53 26.05
C ASP A 221 12.77 -43.85 26.19
N ASN A 222 13.29 -44.83 25.43
CA ASN A 222 14.70 -45.20 25.41
C ASN A 222 15.54 -44.25 24.52
N HIS A 223 15.50 -42.98 24.88
CA HIS A 223 16.20 -41.89 24.20
C HIS A 223 17.73 -42.06 24.21
N ARG A 224 18.29 -42.70 25.25
CA ARG A 224 19.73 -42.97 25.37
C ARG A 224 20.26 -43.82 24.21
N VAL A 225 19.49 -44.81 23.76
CA VAL A 225 19.85 -45.65 22.60
C VAL A 225 19.42 -45.01 21.29
N ARG A 226 18.21 -44.44 21.24
CA ARG A 226 17.65 -43.88 20.00
C ARG A 226 18.46 -42.68 19.46
N ARG A 227 18.97 -41.82 20.35
CA ARG A 227 19.70 -40.60 20.01
C ARG A 227 21.00 -40.87 19.20
N PRO A 228 21.95 -41.72 19.64
CA PRO A 228 23.16 -42.00 18.86
C PRO A 228 22.89 -42.72 17.53
N LEU A 229 21.87 -43.59 17.46
CA LEU A 229 21.46 -44.23 16.19
C LEU A 229 20.99 -43.18 15.18
N LEU A 230 20.10 -42.27 15.60
CA LEU A 230 19.62 -41.17 14.77
C LEU A 230 20.75 -40.21 14.37
N ASP A 231 21.69 -39.94 15.27
CA ASP A 231 22.80 -39.01 15.01
C ASP A 231 23.72 -39.49 13.89
N LEU A 232 24.04 -40.79 13.88
CA LEU A 232 24.85 -41.42 12.84
C LEU A 232 24.13 -41.41 11.48
N ASP A 233 22.85 -41.77 11.45
CA ASP A 233 22.06 -41.76 10.21
C ASP A 233 21.88 -40.33 9.67
N PHE A 234 21.67 -39.34 10.55
CA PHE A 234 21.56 -37.93 10.16
C PHE A 234 22.87 -37.42 9.55
N LYS A 235 24.02 -37.68 10.20
CA LYS A 235 25.33 -37.30 9.68
C LYS A 235 25.62 -37.96 8.33
N ALA A 236 25.26 -39.23 8.16
CA ALA A 236 25.41 -39.93 6.90
C ALA A 236 24.53 -39.31 5.79
N ALA A 237 23.27 -38.99 6.09
CA ALA A 237 22.36 -38.33 5.14
C ALA A 237 22.87 -36.93 4.73
N VAL A 238 23.36 -36.13 5.69
CA VAL A 238 23.98 -34.82 5.42
C VAL A 238 25.23 -34.97 4.54
N ALA A 239 26.12 -35.91 4.85
CA ALA A 239 27.33 -36.15 4.07
C ALA A 239 27.02 -36.61 2.63
N ALA A 240 25.93 -37.35 2.43
CA ALA A 240 25.45 -37.78 1.12
C ALA A 240 24.67 -36.68 0.36
N GLY A 241 24.35 -35.54 0.99
CA GLY A 241 23.47 -34.52 0.42
C GLY A 241 22.00 -34.97 0.29
N ASP A 242 21.59 -36.02 1.00
CA ASP A 242 20.22 -36.54 1.04
C ASP A 242 19.36 -35.74 2.04
N TRP A 243 19.05 -34.50 1.66
CA TRP A 243 18.34 -33.55 2.51
C TRP A 243 16.92 -33.99 2.91
N PRO A 244 16.10 -34.64 2.05
CA PRO A 244 14.81 -35.18 2.45
C PRO A 244 14.92 -36.20 3.59
N ASN A 245 15.88 -37.13 3.50
CA ASN A 245 16.11 -38.10 4.57
C ASN A 245 16.68 -37.44 5.83
N ALA A 246 17.63 -36.51 5.69
CA ALA A 246 18.17 -35.74 6.81
C ALA A 246 17.06 -35.00 7.59
N ALA A 247 16.11 -34.37 6.89
CA ALA A 247 14.95 -33.72 7.50
C ALA A 247 14.01 -34.72 8.20
N ASN A 248 13.74 -35.87 7.57
CA ASN A 248 12.94 -36.94 8.18
C ASN A 248 13.58 -37.48 9.47
N LEU A 249 14.90 -37.66 9.49
CA LEU A 249 15.64 -38.09 10.67
C LEU A 249 15.63 -37.03 11.78
N LEU A 250 15.74 -35.74 11.43
CA LEU A 250 15.65 -34.65 12.41
C LEU A 250 14.31 -34.59 13.14
N ASN A 251 13.20 -34.92 12.47
CA ASN A 251 11.87 -34.94 13.09
C ASN A 251 11.77 -35.91 14.29
N ALA A 252 12.64 -36.92 14.36
CA ALA A 252 12.68 -37.88 15.45
C ALA A 252 13.41 -37.36 16.71
N PHE A 253 13.99 -36.16 16.68
CA PHE A 253 14.61 -35.48 17.81
C PHE A 253 13.67 -34.44 18.45
N ASN A 254 13.97 -34.05 19.70
CA ASN A 254 13.36 -32.89 20.35
C ASN A 254 13.97 -31.56 19.81
N ASP A 255 13.33 -30.43 20.09
CA ASP A 255 13.75 -29.14 19.51
C ASP A 255 15.18 -28.70 19.91
N PRO A 256 15.64 -28.83 21.18
CA PRO A 256 17.03 -28.57 21.54
C PRO A 256 18.06 -29.42 20.77
N ASP A 257 17.75 -30.69 20.54
CA ASP A 257 18.58 -31.60 19.77
C ASP A 257 18.63 -31.25 18.28
N ILE A 258 17.49 -30.86 17.70
CA ILE A 258 17.42 -30.35 16.32
C ILE A 258 18.27 -29.08 16.22
N THR A 259 18.11 -28.16 17.17
CA THR A 259 18.82 -26.87 17.20
C THR A 259 20.34 -27.08 17.21
N THR A 260 20.83 -27.93 18.10
CA THR A 260 22.27 -28.26 18.21
C THR A 260 22.82 -28.79 16.88
N ARG A 261 22.07 -29.67 16.21
CA ARG A 261 22.49 -30.29 14.94
C ARG A 261 22.45 -29.33 13.78
N VAL A 262 21.39 -28.52 13.69
CA VAL A 262 21.25 -27.48 12.66
C VAL A 262 22.32 -26.39 12.82
N GLN A 263 22.66 -25.99 14.05
CA GLN A 263 23.72 -25.02 14.33
C GLN A 263 25.10 -25.50 13.87
N ALA A 264 25.35 -26.80 13.91
CA ALA A 264 26.61 -27.39 13.44
C ALA A 264 26.76 -27.42 11.91
N LEU A 265 25.67 -27.19 11.15
CA LEU A 265 25.72 -27.15 9.69
C LEU A 265 26.17 -25.77 9.17
N PRO A 266 27.07 -25.70 8.17
CA PRO A 266 27.34 -24.47 7.42
C PRO A 266 26.08 -23.90 6.77
N SER A 267 26.01 -22.59 6.52
CA SER A 267 24.83 -21.92 5.95
C SER A 267 24.34 -22.57 4.64
N ALA A 268 25.23 -22.96 3.73
CA ALA A 268 24.84 -23.62 2.49
C ALA A 268 24.08 -24.94 2.71
N GLN A 269 24.48 -25.71 3.73
CA GLN A 269 23.81 -26.96 4.11
C GLN A 269 22.50 -26.69 4.85
N ARG A 270 22.42 -25.64 5.68
CA ARG A 270 21.17 -25.20 6.31
C ARG A 270 20.12 -24.80 5.29
N ILE A 271 20.50 -24.10 4.21
CA ILE A 271 19.59 -23.75 3.12
C ILE A 271 19.03 -25.03 2.45
N SER A 272 19.91 -25.98 2.10
CA SER A 272 19.47 -27.22 1.45
C SER A 272 18.58 -28.07 2.36
N LEU A 273 18.90 -28.15 3.66
CA LEU A 273 18.06 -28.77 4.66
C LEU A 273 16.70 -28.07 4.79
N TYR A 274 16.69 -26.73 4.83
CA TYR A 274 15.45 -25.94 4.86
C TYR A 274 14.55 -26.26 3.67
N VAL A 275 15.12 -26.38 2.46
CA VAL A 275 14.40 -26.73 1.22
C VAL A 275 13.70 -28.10 1.35
N ALA A 276 14.30 -29.07 2.03
CA ALA A 276 13.71 -30.39 2.22
C ALA A 276 12.83 -30.52 3.49
N ALA A 277 12.96 -29.58 4.43
CA ALA A 277 12.32 -29.62 5.73
C ALA A 277 10.81 -29.31 5.72
N ASN A 278 10.11 -29.87 6.71
CA ASN A 278 8.76 -29.45 7.08
C ASN A 278 8.78 -28.11 7.86
N ILE A 279 7.59 -27.61 8.22
CA ILE A 279 7.44 -26.31 8.90
C ILE A 279 8.20 -26.26 10.23
N ARG A 280 8.10 -27.28 11.09
CA ARG A 280 8.77 -27.32 12.41
C ARG A 280 10.29 -27.12 12.30
N ILE A 281 10.95 -27.89 11.44
CA ILE A 281 12.40 -27.76 11.24
C ILE A 281 12.73 -26.44 10.55
N GLY A 282 11.90 -26.00 9.60
CA GLY A 282 12.03 -24.69 8.95
C GLY A 282 12.02 -23.53 9.94
N ASP A 283 11.11 -23.54 10.91
CA ASP A 283 10.99 -22.51 11.94
C ASP A 283 12.21 -22.51 12.89
N ILE A 284 12.73 -23.69 13.25
CA ILE A 284 13.98 -23.81 14.02
C ILE A 284 15.17 -23.23 13.23
N ILE A 285 15.28 -23.54 11.94
CA ILE A 285 16.34 -22.96 11.08
C ILE A 285 16.20 -21.43 11.02
N ALA A 286 14.98 -20.90 10.88
CA ALA A 286 14.73 -19.46 10.85
C ALA A 286 15.11 -18.75 12.16
N GLY A 287 14.95 -19.42 13.31
CA GLY A 287 15.41 -18.95 14.61
C GLY A 287 16.94 -18.94 14.77
N ILE A 288 17.65 -19.84 14.08
CA ILE A 288 19.12 -19.97 14.15
C ILE A 288 19.82 -19.07 13.13
N ASP A 289 19.37 -19.10 11.88
CA ASP A 289 19.95 -18.39 10.75
C ASP A 289 18.84 -17.96 9.78
N ARG A 290 18.33 -16.75 10.03
CA ARG A 290 17.28 -16.13 9.23
C ARG A 290 17.67 -15.97 7.76
N GLU A 291 18.96 -15.78 7.45
CA GLU A 291 19.43 -15.70 6.06
C GLU A 291 19.28 -17.04 5.35
N SER A 292 19.66 -18.13 5.99
CA SER A 292 19.47 -19.47 5.42
C SER A 292 17.99 -19.79 5.18
N ALA A 293 17.10 -19.39 6.10
CA ALA A 293 15.65 -19.57 5.92
C ALA A 293 15.10 -18.72 4.76
N TYR A 294 15.47 -17.44 4.67
CA TYR A 294 15.10 -16.55 3.56
C TYR A 294 15.55 -17.13 2.20
N GLN A 295 16.82 -17.53 2.07
CA GLN A 295 17.34 -18.13 0.84
C GLN A 295 16.65 -19.48 0.52
N GLY A 296 16.30 -20.24 1.55
CA GLY A 296 15.54 -21.48 1.41
C GLY A 296 14.14 -21.25 0.84
N ASP A 297 13.41 -20.25 1.33
CA ASP A 297 12.09 -19.88 0.81
C ASP A 297 12.15 -19.39 -0.64
N LEU A 298 13.19 -18.63 -1.01
CA LEU A 298 13.41 -18.22 -2.40
C LEU A 298 13.61 -19.41 -3.34
N ARG A 299 14.25 -20.49 -2.87
CA ARG A 299 14.43 -21.75 -3.62
C ARG A 299 13.17 -22.61 -3.67
N LYS A 300 12.28 -22.51 -2.67
CA LYS A 300 10.96 -23.19 -2.60
C LYS A 300 9.83 -22.47 -3.34
N PRO A 301 10.15 -21.41 -4.10
CA PRO A 301 9.27 -20.24 -4.30
C PRO A 301 8.16 -19.98 -3.25
N ASP A 302 8.45 -20.11 -1.95
CA ASP A 302 7.49 -19.76 -0.89
C ASP A 302 7.57 -18.26 -0.59
N TRP A 303 6.94 -17.47 -1.45
CA TRP A 303 7.02 -16.01 -1.40
C TRP A 303 6.43 -15.40 -0.13
N THR A 304 5.45 -16.07 0.48
CA THR A 304 4.83 -15.62 1.74
C THR A 304 5.82 -15.73 2.89
N ARG A 305 6.46 -16.89 3.05
CA ARG A 305 7.49 -17.08 4.09
C ARG A 305 8.76 -16.28 3.80
N ALA A 306 9.17 -16.17 2.54
CA ALA A 306 10.30 -15.32 2.15
C ALA A 306 10.09 -13.86 2.59
N ALA A 307 8.89 -13.30 2.36
CA ALA A 307 8.56 -11.94 2.79
C ALA A 307 8.52 -11.80 4.32
N LEU A 308 8.04 -12.82 5.04
CA LEU A 308 8.03 -12.84 6.50
C LEU A 308 9.46 -12.84 7.07
N HIS A 309 10.33 -13.72 6.58
CA HIS A 309 11.73 -13.75 7.02
C HIS A 309 12.48 -12.48 6.62
N LEU A 310 12.20 -11.94 5.43
CA LEU A 310 12.79 -10.68 4.98
C LEU A 310 12.43 -9.51 5.92
N ALA A 311 11.20 -9.47 6.44
CA ALA A 311 10.77 -8.43 7.38
C ALA A 311 11.54 -8.43 8.71
N GLY A 312 12.22 -9.54 9.04
CA GLY A 312 13.06 -9.66 10.23
C GLY A 312 14.45 -9.03 10.10
N PHE A 313 14.86 -8.54 8.92
CA PHE A 313 16.13 -7.84 8.73
C PHE A 313 16.00 -6.33 8.99
N SER A 314 17.13 -5.60 9.07
CA SER A 314 17.12 -4.14 9.10
C SER A 314 16.64 -3.55 7.76
N ASP A 315 16.17 -2.30 7.74
CA ASP A 315 15.64 -1.69 6.51
C ASP A 315 16.68 -1.60 5.39
N ALA A 316 17.96 -1.36 5.74
CA ALA A 316 19.06 -1.34 4.78
C ALA A 316 19.30 -2.73 4.16
N GLU A 317 19.28 -3.77 4.98
CA GLU A 317 19.41 -5.16 4.55
C GLU A 317 18.24 -5.64 3.69
N ILE A 318 17.01 -5.21 4.03
CA ILE A 318 15.82 -5.45 3.22
C ILE A 318 16.01 -4.81 1.84
N ALA A 319 16.41 -3.54 1.79
CA ALA A 319 16.63 -2.84 0.53
C ALA A 319 17.69 -3.53 -0.35
N THR A 320 18.83 -3.95 0.23
CA THR A 320 19.87 -4.70 -0.50
C THR A 320 19.34 -6.02 -1.05
N ARG A 321 18.59 -6.79 -0.26
CA ARG A 321 18.05 -8.09 -0.68
C ARG A 321 16.97 -7.94 -1.74
N VAL A 322 16.09 -6.95 -1.59
CA VAL A 322 15.06 -6.61 -2.59
C VAL A 322 15.70 -6.18 -3.91
N ALA A 323 16.80 -5.44 -3.88
CA ALA A 323 17.55 -5.06 -5.08
C ALA A 323 18.20 -6.25 -5.81
N ALA A 324 18.56 -7.32 -5.08
CA ALA A 324 19.11 -8.54 -5.66
C ALA A 324 18.06 -9.45 -6.33
N LEU A 325 16.76 -9.25 -6.08
CA LEU A 325 15.68 -10.01 -6.70
C LEU A 325 15.46 -9.57 -8.16
N THR A 326 15.15 -10.52 -9.03
CA THR A 326 14.71 -10.21 -10.40
C THR A 326 13.33 -9.55 -10.40
N PRO A 327 12.93 -8.82 -11.47
CA PRO A 327 11.60 -8.22 -11.55
C PRO A 327 10.46 -9.22 -11.33
N ALA A 328 10.57 -10.44 -11.88
CA ALA A 328 9.57 -11.49 -11.69
C ALA A 328 9.48 -11.93 -10.22
N GLN A 329 10.62 -12.12 -9.55
CA GLN A 329 10.66 -12.47 -8.12
C GLN A 329 10.09 -11.35 -7.24
N ARG A 330 10.41 -10.08 -7.54
CA ARG A 330 9.83 -8.94 -6.81
C ARG A 330 8.31 -8.88 -6.98
N ALA A 331 7.79 -9.13 -8.18
CA ALA A 331 6.36 -9.21 -8.44
C ALA A 331 5.69 -10.34 -7.63
N SER A 332 6.26 -11.56 -7.65
CA SER A 332 5.74 -12.69 -6.87
C SER A 332 5.80 -12.43 -5.36
N MET A 333 6.91 -11.88 -4.85
CA MET A 333 7.05 -11.52 -3.45
C MET A 333 6.07 -10.43 -3.04
N ARG A 334 5.87 -9.40 -3.87
CA ARG A 334 4.90 -8.34 -3.61
C ARG A 334 3.46 -8.84 -3.57
N ALA A 335 3.10 -9.78 -4.45
CA ALA A 335 1.77 -10.38 -4.48
C ALA A 335 1.48 -11.25 -3.23
N ALA A 336 2.50 -11.93 -2.70
CA ALA A 336 2.39 -12.75 -1.50
C ALA A 336 2.58 -11.96 -0.19
N CYS A 337 3.18 -10.76 -0.25
CA CYS A 337 3.47 -9.93 0.91
C CYS A 337 2.16 -9.40 1.53
N ALA A 338 1.93 -9.74 2.80
CA ALA A 338 0.76 -9.30 3.54
C ALA A 338 0.67 -7.75 3.57
N PRO A 339 -0.55 -7.17 3.55
CA PRO A 339 -0.73 -5.71 3.49
C PRO A 339 -0.04 -4.92 4.62
N ASP A 340 0.10 -5.53 5.79
CA ASP A 340 0.73 -4.96 7.00
C ASP A 340 2.26 -5.01 7.00
N ASN A 341 2.87 -5.85 6.15
CA ASN A 341 4.33 -5.98 5.99
C ASN A 341 4.93 -4.86 5.10
N HIS A 342 4.64 -3.62 5.48
CA HIS A 342 5.03 -2.40 4.78
C HIS A 342 6.56 -2.25 4.65
N ARG A 343 7.34 -2.77 5.61
CA ARG A 343 8.82 -2.73 5.59
C ARG A 343 9.41 -3.45 4.38
N VAL A 344 8.80 -4.55 3.95
CA VAL A 344 9.21 -5.30 2.75
C VAL A 344 8.49 -4.79 1.50
N ARG A 345 7.20 -4.50 1.60
CA ARG A 345 6.38 -4.05 0.47
C ARG A 345 6.84 -2.72 -0.12
N ARG A 346 7.26 -1.77 0.71
CA ARG A 346 7.71 -0.43 0.29
C ARG A 346 8.93 -0.47 -0.64
N PRO A 347 10.07 -1.12 -0.29
CA PRO A 347 11.22 -1.21 -1.19
C PRO A 347 10.94 -2.01 -2.46
N LEU A 348 10.08 -3.04 -2.41
CA LEU A 348 9.64 -3.79 -3.60
C LEU A 348 8.93 -2.85 -4.59
N LEU A 349 7.92 -2.12 -4.09
CA LEU A 349 7.18 -1.15 -4.88
C LEU A 349 8.07 -0.01 -5.39
N ASP A 350 9.03 0.45 -4.58
CA ASP A 350 9.88 1.58 -4.93
C ASP A 350 10.82 1.27 -6.11
N LEU A 351 11.44 0.08 -6.11
CA LEU A 351 12.27 -0.37 -7.23
C LEU A 351 11.46 -0.57 -8.50
N ASP A 352 10.31 -1.23 -8.41
CA ASP A 352 9.46 -1.48 -9.58
C ASP A 352 8.89 -0.17 -10.13
N PHE A 353 8.50 0.78 -9.26
CA PHE A 353 8.05 2.11 -9.67
C PHE A 353 9.15 2.89 -10.40
N LYS A 354 10.36 2.93 -9.82
CA LYS A 354 11.51 3.58 -10.45
C LYS A 354 11.86 2.95 -11.81
N ALA A 355 11.78 1.62 -11.91
CA ALA A 355 12.01 0.91 -13.17
C ALA A 355 10.93 1.26 -14.21
N ALA A 356 9.65 1.29 -13.83
CA ALA A 356 8.56 1.68 -14.73
C ALA A 356 8.69 3.13 -15.22
N VAL A 357 9.05 4.07 -14.33
CA VAL A 357 9.33 5.47 -14.69
C VAL A 357 10.52 5.57 -15.64
N ALA A 358 11.62 4.85 -15.36
CA ALA A 358 12.80 4.86 -16.23
C ALA A 358 12.51 4.27 -17.62
N ALA A 359 11.60 3.29 -17.70
CA ALA A 359 11.14 2.70 -18.96
C ALA A 359 10.08 3.55 -19.70
N GLY A 360 9.54 4.61 -19.09
CA GLY A 360 8.42 5.37 -19.64
C GLY A 360 7.09 4.60 -19.65
N ASP A 361 6.97 3.53 -18.86
CA ASP A 361 5.76 2.72 -18.72
C ASP A 361 4.81 3.37 -17.68
N TRP A 362 4.22 4.49 -18.08
CA TRP A 362 3.37 5.32 -17.22
C TRP A 362 2.13 4.60 -16.68
N PRO A 363 1.42 3.74 -17.44
CA PRO A 363 0.31 2.95 -16.90
C PRO A 363 0.73 2.04 -15.75
N ASN A 364 1.85 1.33 -15.89
CA ASN A 364 2.36 0.48 -14.83
C ASN A 364 2.88 1.29 -13.64
N ALA A 365 3.59 2.42 -13.90
CA ALA A 365 4.03 3.33 -12.85
C ALA A 365 2.85 3.85 -12.00
N ALA A 366 1.74 4.23 -12.63
CA ALA A 366 0.52 4.65 -11.93
C ALA A 366 -0.11 3.49 -11.13
N ASN A 367 -0.17 2.29 -11.70
CA ASN A 367 -0.67 1.10 -10.98
C ASN A 367 0.17 0.75 -9.75
N LEU A 368 1.50 0.85 -9.84
CA LEU A 368 2.41 0.65 -8.72
C LEU A 368 2.26 1.74 -7.65
N LEU A 369 2.07 3.00 -8.08
CA LEU A 369 1.89 4.13 -7.17
C LEU A 369 0.62 3.99 -6.31
N ASN A 370 -0.46 3.43 -6.86
CA ASN A 370 -1.72 3.19 -6.12
C ASN A 370 -1.55 2.27 -4.91
N ALA A 371 -0.51 1.44 -4.89
CA ALA A 371 -0.22 0.52 -3.79
C ALA A 371 0.51 1.20 -2.60
N PHE A 372 0.85 2.48 -2.72
CA PHE A 372 1.38 3.30 -1.61
C PHE A 372 0.27 4.07 -0.87
N ASN A 373 0.58 4.54 0.34
CA ASN A 373 -0.23 5.53 1.07
C ASN A 373 -0.04 6.93 0.49
N ASP A 374 -0.94 7.87 0.80
CA ASP A 374 -0.94 9.21 0.19
C ASP A 374 0.34 10.04 0.47
N PRO A 375 0.94 10.02 1.68
CA PRO A 375 2.23 10.66 1.92
C PRO A 375 3.38 10.10 1.05
N ASP A 376 3.42 8.78 0.87
CA ASP A 376 4.40 8.09 0.03
C ASP A 376 4.19 8.40 -1.47
N ILE A 377 2.93 8.47 -1.92
CA ILE A 377 2.57 8.90 -3.28
C ILE A 377 3.07 10.33 -3.50
N THR A 378 2.75 11.24 -2.60
CA THR A 378 3.12 12.66 -2.68
C THR A 378 4.64 12.84 -2.78
N THR A 379 5.38 12.14 -1.93
CA THR A 379 6.85 12.17 -1.92
C THR A 379 7.44 11.72 -3.25
N ARG A 380 6.92 10.63 -3.82
CA ARG A 380 7.39 10.07 -5.10
C ARG A 380 7.03 10.94 -6.30
N VAL A 381 5.81 11.45 -6.35
CA VAL A 381 5.35 12.39 -7.38
C VAL A 381 6.22 13.64 -7.38
N ARG A 382 6.52 14.21 -6.20
CA ARG A 382 7.36 15.42 -6.08
C ARG A 382 8.80 15.21 -6.53
N ALA A 383 9.32 13.99 -6.45
CA ALA A 383 10.66 13.65 -6.91
C ALA A 383 10.75 13.54 -8.45
N LEU A 384 9.62 13.45 -9.16
CA LEU A 384 9.62 13.38 -10.62
C LEU A 384 9.77 14.79 -11.24
N PRO A 385 10.55 14.94 -12.32
CA PRO A 385 10.55 16.15 -13.14
C PRO A 385 9.15 16.49 -13.67
N PRO A 386 8.86 17.78 -13.94
CA PRO A 386 7.54 18.23 -14.40
C PRO A 386 7.00 17.44 -15.60
N ALA A 387 7.84 17.16 -16.61
CA ALA A 387 7.43 16.39 -17.78
C ALA A 387 6.94 14.98 -17.43
N GLN A 388 7.64 14.28 -16.54
CA GLN A 388 7.26 12.94 -16.08
C GLN A 388 6.00 12.95 -15.21
N ARG A 389 5.79 14.02 -14.42
CA ARG A 389 4.53 14.20 -13.66
C ARG A 389 3.32 14.31 -14.57
N ILE A 390 3.46 14.99 -15.72
CA ILE A 390 2.37 15.10 -16.71
C ILE A 390 2.05 13.74 -17.30
N GLU A 391 3.05 12.97 -17.74
CA GLU A 391 2.82 11.64 -18.30
C GLU A 391 2.19 10.69 -17.27
N LEU A 392 2.67 10.72 -16.02
CA LEU A 392 2.10 9.97 -14.91
C LEU A 392 0.64 10.39 -14.65
N TYR A 393 0.33 11.69 -14.66
CA TYR A 393 -1.04 12.18 -14.52
C TYR A 393 -1.94 11.71 -15.66
N VAL A 394 -1.43 11.66 -16.88
CA VAL A 394 -2.19 11.19 -18.05
C VAL A 394 -2.59 9.72 -17.86
N ALA A 395 -1.67 8.88 -17.39
CA ALA A 395 -1.92 7.46 -17.14
C ALA A 395 -2.64 7.17 -15.81
N ALA A 396 -2.64 8.11 -14.87
CA ALA A 396 -3.22 7.96 -13.54
C ALA A 396 -4.75 7.84 -13.53
N ASN A 397 -5.25 7.09 -12.54
CA ASN A 397 -6.66 7.11 -12.14
C ASN A 397 -6.98 8.37 -11.31
N VAL A 398 -8.24 8.52 -10.89
CA VAL A 398 -8.74 9.70 -10.16
C VAL A 398 -7.91 9.99 -8.89
N ARG A 399 -7.65 8.99 -8.04
CA ARG A 399 -6.93 9.18 -6.76
C ARG A 399 -5.55 9.79 -6.96
N ILE A 400 -4.75 9.22 -7.87
CA ILE A 400 -3.40 9.74 -8.14
C ILE A 400 -3.49 11.10 -8.83
N GLY A 401 -4.45 11.28 -9.74
CA GLY A 401 -4.72 12.55 -10.39
C GLY A 401 -4.97 13.68 -9.40
N ASP A 402 -5.81 13.45 -8.39
CA ASP A 402 -6.14 14.47 -7.39
C ASP A 402 -4.94 14.82 -6.49
N ILE A 403 -4.10 13.84 -6.13
CA ILE A 403 -2.86 14.09 -5.36
C ILE A 403 -1.85 14.91 -6.19
N ILE A 404 -1.70 14.60 -7.48
CA ILE A 404 -0.86 15.40 -8.39
C ILE A 404 -1.43 16.81 -8.55
N ALA A 405 -2.75 16.97 -8.69
CA ALA A 405 -3.41 18.27 -8.82
C ALA A 405 -3.22 19.15 -7.59
N ALA A 406 -3.28 18.57 -6.39
CA ALA A 406 -2.98 19.28 -5.15
C ALA A 406 -1.50 19.69 -5.04
N ALA A 407 -0.59 18.95 -5.68
CA ALA A 407 0.85 19.21 -5.61
C ALA A 407 1.39 20.11 -6.72
N ASP A 408 0.75 20.14 -7.90
CA ASP A 408 1.20 20.87 -9.09
C ASP A 408 0.04 21.17 -10.06
N LEU A 409 -0.58 22.34 -9.87
CA LEU A 409 -1.63 22.88 -10.75
C LEU A 409 -1.21 22.94 -12.23
N SER A 410 0.09 23.13 -12.52
CA SER A 410 0.58 23.25 -13.91
C SER A 410 0.58 21.91 -14.61
N SER A 411 1.05 20.86 -13.93
CA SER A 411 1.02 19.51 -14.46
C SER A 411 -0.41 19.01 -14.65
N ALA A 412 -1.31 19.30 -13.72
CA ALA A 412 -2.73 18.93 -13.83
C ALA A 412 -3.43 19.64 -15.00
N PHE A 413 -3.23 20.95 -15.14
CA PHE A 413 -3.76 21.70 -16.29
C PHE A 413 -3.26 21.14 -17.63
N GLN A 414 -1.95 20.89 -17.77
CA GLN A 414 -1.38 20.33 -19.01
C GLN A 414 -1.86 18.90 -19.27
N GLY A 415 -2.01 18.09 -18.22
CA GLY A 415 -2.55 16.73 -18.32
C GLY A 415 -4.00 16.72 -18.83
N ASP A 416 -4.85 17.58 -18.30
CA ASP A 416 -6.25 17.71 -18.74
C ASP A 416 -6.36 18.23 -20.18
N LEU A 417 -5.49 19.18 -20.58
CA LEU A 417 -5.41 19.64 -21.98
C LEU A 417 -5.10 18.48 -22.94
N ARG A 418 -4.16 17.60 -22.58
CA ARG A 418 -3.81 16.43 -23.41
C ARG A 418 -4.93 15.39 -23.45
N LYS A 419 -5.63 15.19 -22.33
CA LYS A 419 -6.83 14.34 -22.24
C LYS A 419 -8.04 14.94 -22.96
N SER A 420 -7.97 16.20 -23.41
CA SER A 420 -9.11 16.96 -23.91
C SER A 420 -10.26 17.07 -22.88
N ASP A 421 -9.94 17.00 -21.59
CA ASP A 421 -10.89 17.23 -20.50
C ASP A 421 -10.97 18.73 -20.20
N TRP A 422 -11.68 19.44 -21.07
CA TRP A 422 -11.75 20.90 -21.03
C TRP A 422 -12.38 21.42 -19.73
N ALA A 423 -13.30 20.66 -19.13
CA ALA A 423 -13.96 21.06 -17.88
C ALA A 423 -12.97 21.05 -16.70
N ARG A 424 -12.20 19.97 -16.53
CA ARG A 424 -11.15 19.92 -15.50
C ARG A 424 -10.00 20.89 -15.80
N ALA A 425 -9.63 21.07 -17.07
CA ALA A 425 -8.64 22.06 -17.47
C ALA A 425 -9.05 23.49 -17.04
N VAL A 426 -10.33 23.86 -17.20
CA VAL A 426 -10.85 25.16 -16.73
C VAL A 426 -10.79 25.27 -15.21
N ILE A 427 -11.14 24.21 -14.46
CA ILE A 427 -11.05 24.18 -12.99
C ILE A 427 -9.60 24.43 -12.54
N HIS A 428 -8.64 23.69 -13.10
CA HIS A 428 -7.22 23.86 -12.73
C HIS A 428 -6.67 25.20 -13.18
N LEU A 429 -7.08 25.69 -14.36
CA LEU A 429 -6.70 27.02 -14.82
C LEU A 429 -7.21 28.11 -13.86
N ASN A 430 -8.36 27.89 -13.21
CA ASN A 430 -8.91 28.83 -12.23
C ASN A 430 -8.10 28.88 -10.91
N GLY A 431 -7.12 27.99 -10.72
CA GLY A 431 -6.19 28.07 -9.59
C GLY A 431 -5.02 29.05 -9.78
N PHE A 432 -4.84 29.60 -10.99
CA PHE A 432 -3.68 30.44 -11.32
C PHE A 432 -3.92 31.95 -11.08
N SER A 433 -2.87 32.77 -11.11
CA SER A 433 -3.04 34.24 -11.13
C SER A 433 -3.63 34.69 -12.48
N ASP A 434 -4.21 35.90 -12.56
CA ASP A 434 -4.75 36.42 -13.83
C ASP A 434 -3.68 36.55 -14.93
N ALA A 435 -2.44 36.91 -14.55
CA ALA A 435 -1.31 36.98 -15.46
C ALA A 435 -0.89 35.61 -15.99
N ASP A 436 -0.90 34.59 -15.13
CA ASP A 436 -0.63 33.21 -15.51
C ASP A 436 -1.75 32.63 -16.40
N ILE A 437 -3.01 32.95 -16.10
CA ILE A 437 -4.15 32.57 -16.93
C ILE A 437 -3.98 33.15 -18.34
N ALA A 438 -3.69 34.44 -18.45
CA ALA A 438 -3.48 35.10 -19.73
C ALA A 438 -2.32 34.46 -20.51
N THR A 439 -1.20 34.20 -19.85
CA THR A 439 -0.02 33.55 -20.45
C THR A 439 -0.34 32.14 -20.96
N ARG A 440 -1.06 31.35 -20.15
CA ARG A 440 -1.45 29.97 -20.52
C ARG A 440 -2.46 29.93 -21.65
N ILE A 441 -3.44 30.83 -21.65
CA ILE A 441 -4.40 30.98 -22.75
C ILE A 441 -3.69 31.41 -24.04
N ALA A 442 -2.72 32.31 -23.96
CA ALA A 442 -1.94 32.74 -25.12
C ALA A 442 -1.21 31.56 -25.80
N ALA A 443 -0.79 30.56 -25.02
CA ALA A 443 -0.14 29.35 -25.53
C ALA A 443 -1.10 28.32 -26.16
N LEU A 444 -2.43 28.46 -25.97
CA LEU A 444 -3.42 27.55 -26.55
C LEU A 444 -3.64 27.83 -28.03
N THR A 445 -3.90 26.76 -28.80
CA THR A 445 -4.34 26.88 -30.19
C THR A 445 -5.76 27.45 -30.28
N PRO A 446 -6.18 28.02 -31.42
CA PRO A 446 -7.55 28.53 -31.58
C PRO A 446 -8.64 27.47 -31.31
N ALA A 447 -8.40 26.21 -31.68
CA ALA A 447 -9.31 25.10 -31.40
C ALA A 447 -9.41 24.81 -29.91
N GLN A 448 -8.28 24.75 -29.19
CA GLN A 448 -8.27 24.55 -27.74
C GLN A 448 -8.98 25.69 -27.00
N ARG A 449 -8.74 26.95 -27.40
CA ARG A 449 -9.44 28.11 -26.83
C ARG A 449 -10.94 28.00 -27.02
N SER A 450 -11.39 27.59 -28.20
CA SER A 450 -12.81 27.40 -28.51
C SER A 450 -13.44 26.30 -27.65
N SER A 451 -12.78 25.14 -27.52
CA SER A 451 -13.25 24.04 -26.68
C SER A 451 -13.27 24.40 -25.19
N MET A 452 -12.23 25.07 -24.70
CA MET A 452 -12.21 25.58 -23.32
C MET A 452 -13.30 26.63 -23.08
N LEU A 453 -13.55 27.53 -24.04
CA LEU A 453 -14.60 28.52 -23.94
C LEU A 453 -15.98 27.85 -23.84
N ALA A 454 -16.23 26.80 -24.62
CA ALA A 454 -17.46 26.01 -24.54
C ALA A 454 -17.63 25.29 -23.19
N ALA A 455 -16.53 24.84 -22.58
CA ALA A 455 -16.54 24.21 -21.25
C ALA A 455 -16.58 25.21 -20.08
N CYS A 456 -16.32 26.50 -20.34
CA CYS A 456 -16.22 27.54 -19.33
C CYS A 456 -17.62 28.02 -18.90
N THR A 457 -18.14 27.41 -17.84
CA THR A 457 -19.43 27.78 -17.23
C THR A 457 -19.33 29.09 -16.41
N PRO A 458 -20.46 29.73 -16.07
CA PRO A 458 -20.48 31.04 -15.39
C PRO A 458 -19.57 31.24 -14.15
N PRO A 459 -19.32 30.25 -13.25
CA PRO A 459 -18.40 30.46 -12.13
C PRO A 459 -16.94 30.76 -12.55
N PHE A 460 -16.59 30.57 -13.81
CA PHE A 460 -15.23 30.77 -14.35
C PHE A 460 -15.10 32.04 -15.21
N SER A 461 -15.86 33.09 -14.87
CA SER A 461 -15.94 34.36 -15.61
C SER A 461 -14.57 34.95 -15.98
N ARG A 462 -13.57 34.91 -15.09
CA ARG A 462 -12.24 35.47 -15.38
C ARG A 462 -11.49 34.73 -16.49
N ILE A 463 -11.65 33.40 -16.58
CA ILE A 463 -11.05 32.59 -17.66
C ILE A 463 -11.77 32.91 -18.96
N ARG A 464 -13.11 32.98 -18.92
CA ARG A 464 -13.94 33.35 -20.08
C ARG A 464 -13.55 34.71 -20.65
N ILE A 465 -13.38 35.72 -19.78
CA ILE A 465 -12.92 37.06 -20.16
C ILE A 465 -11.52 36.99 -20.80
N ALA A 466 -10.60 36.21 -20.23
CA ALA A 466 -9.26 36.05 -20.79
C ALA A 466 -9.24 35.30 -22.13
N LEU A 467 -10.17 34.35 -22.35
CA LEU A 467 -10.32 33.62 -23.63
C LEU A 467 -10.90 34.50 -24.74
N ILE A 468 -11.87 35.37 -24.42
CA ILE A 468 -12.54 36.24 -25.39
C ILE A 468 -11.72 37.50 -25.68
N GLY A 469 -11.08 38.06 -24.65
CA GLY A 469 -10.43 39.37 -24.70
C GLY A 469 -11.31 40.47 -24.08
N ARG A 470 -10.66 41.51 -23.52
CA ARG A 470 -11.36 42.67 -22.95
C ARG A 470 -11.56 43.75 -24.01
N PRO A 471 -12.74 44.36 -24.11
CA PRO A 471 -12.94 45.56 -24.94
C PRO A 471 -12.13 46.75 -24.42
N THR A 472 -11.60 47.56 -25.35
CA THR A 472 -10.87 48.80 -25.02
C THR A 472 -11.84 49.97 -25.06
N ARG A 473 -11.91 50.76 -23.97
CA ARG A 473 -12.74 51.97 -23.90
C ARG A 473 -12.21 53.04 -24.88
N SER A 474 -13.06 53.54 -25.76
CA SER A 474 -12.70 54.61 -26.71
C SER A 474 -13.40 55.94 -26.42
N TYR A 475 -14.61 55.93 -25.86
CA TYR A 475 -15.36 57.14 -25.51
C TYR A 475 -16.38 56.87 -24.40
N LEU A 476 -16.52 57.80 -23.45
CA LEU A 476 -17.49 57.68 -22.37
C LEU A 476 -17.93 59.05 -21.85
N VAL A 477 -19.24 59.33 -21.88
CA VAL A 477 -19.85 60.53 -21.26
C VAL A 477 -21.04 60.18 -20.36
N PRO A 478 -21.32 60.96 -19.30
CA PRO A 478 -20.54 62.12 -18.82
C PRO A 478 -19.11 61.73 -18.39
N PHE A 479 -18.14 62.61 -18.62
CA PHE A 479 -16.74 62.34 -18.29
C PHE A 479 -16.49 62.43 -16.78
N ASP A 480 -17.18 63.34 -16.11
CA ASP A 480 -17.22 63.42 -14.65
C ASP A 480 -18.02 62.24 -14.07
N ARG A 481 -17.53 61.65 -12.98
CA ARG A 481 -18.16 60.55 -12.24
C ARG A 481 -18.97 61.00 -11.04
N ALA A 482 -18.87 62.27 -10.65
CA ALA A 482 -19.62 62.87 -9.55
C ALA A 482 -20.41 64.15 -9.97
N PRO A 483 -21.15 64.13 -11.09
CA PRO A 483 -21.84 65.33 -11.58
C PRO A 483 -22.95 65.82 -10.63
N LEU A 484 -23.22 67.13 -10.64
CA LEU A 484 -24.35 67.77 -9.98
C LEU A 484 -25.49 68.01 -10.96
N ALA A 485 -26.68 67.52 -10.65
CA ALA A 485 -27.85 67.65 -11.53
C ALA A 485 -29.11 68.10 -10.78
N ALA A 486 -30.09 68.61 -11.52
CA ALA A 486 -31.37 69.08 -11.00
C ALA A 486 -32.47 68.01 -11.11
N ALA A 487 -33.55 68.23 -10.35
CA ALA A 487 -34.75 67.40 -10.45
C ALA A 487 -35.34 67.47 -11.88
N GLY A 488 -35.68 66.32 -12.45
CA GLY A 488 -36.24 66.24 -13.80
C GLY A 488 -35.22 66.43 -14.94
N GLU A 489 -33.93 66.61 -14.61
CA GLU A 489 -32.90 66.84 -15.62
C GLU A 489 -32.65 65.61 -16.49
N ARG A 490 -32.51 65.84 -17.79
CA ARG A 490 -32.08 64.83 -18.76
C ARG A 490 -30.56 64.84 -18.86
N ILE A 491 -29.96 63.68 -18.61
CA ILE A 491 -28.54 63.41 -18.72
C ILE A 491 -28.31 62.43 -19.86
N ILE A 492 -27.37 62.73 -20.74
CA ILE A 492 -27.07 61.90 -21.91
C ILE A 492 -25.79 61.11 -21.64
N PHE A 493 -25.94 59.79 -21.66
CA PHE A 493 -24.84 58.85 -21.59
C PHE A 493 -24.45 58.37 -22.99
N ASN A 494 -23.17 58.10 -23.20
CA ASN A 494 -22.69 57.44 -24.42
C ASN A 494 -21.43 56.65 -24.08
N GLY A 495 -21.47 55.33 -24.28
CA GLY A 495 -20.34 54.42 -24.11
C GLY A 495 -19.92 53.82 -25.45
N ARG A 496 -18.63 53.91 -25.77
CA ARG A 496 -18.02 53.26 -26.93
C ARG A 496 -16.79 52.48 -26.51
N TYR A 497 -16.73 51.24 -26.97
CA TYR A 497 -15.62 50.33 -26.76
C TYR A 497 -15.25 49.64 -28.09
N ALA A 498 -14.01 49.21 -28.22
CA ALA A 498 -13.50 48.49 -29.39
C ALA A 498 -13.14 47.04 -29.01
N HIS A 499 -13.57 46.08 -29.85
CA HIS A 499 -13.19 44.68 -29.77
C HIS A 499 -13.30 44.02 -31.15
N ALA A 500 -12.54 42.95 -31.41
CA ALA A 500 -12.59 42.22 -32.68
C ALA A 500 -13.94 41.52 -32.93
N ALA A 501 -14.64 41.17 -31.85
CA ALA A 501 -15.96 40.52 -31.87
C ALA A 501 -16.98 41.30 -31.02
N PRO A 502 -17.42 42.49 -31.46
CA PRO A 502 -18.28 43.36 -30.64
C PRO A 502 -19.65 42.76 -30.35
N ALA A 503 -20.15 41.87 -31.22
CA ALA A 503 -21.45 41.20 -31.05
C ALA A 503 -21.50 40.21 -29.87
N GLN A 504 -20.35 39.84 -29.29
CA GLN A 504 -20.28 39.01 -28.08
C GLN A 504 -20.54 39.80 -26.80
N PHE A 505 -20.65 41.12 -26.91
CA PHE A 505 -20.82 42.02 -25.78
C PHE A 505 -22.13 42.78 -25.87
N GLN A 506 -22.49 43.36 -24.74
CA GLN A 506 -23.58 44.31 -24.59
C GLN A 506 -23.19 45.37 -23.56
N LEU A 507 -23.74 46.57 -23.72
CA LEU A 507 -23.65 47.64 -22.74
C LEU A 507 -24.92 47.65 -21.91
N VAL A 508 -24.81 47.49 -20.60
CA VAL A 508 -25.94 47.51 -19.68
C VAL A 508 -25.84 48.72 -18.80
N PHE A 509 -26.74 49.67 -19.02
CA PHE A 509 -26.94 50.81 -18.14
C PHE A 509 -27.96 50.44 -17.07
N SER A 510 -27.68 50.70 -15.81
CA SER A 510 -28.60 50.54 -14.69
C SER A 510 -28.59 51.80 -13.83
N SER A 511 -29.67 52.09 -13.12
CA SER A 511 -29.83 53.35 -12.39
C SER A 511 -30.65 53.21 -11.12
N ALA A 512 -30.45 54.17 -10.21
CA ALA A 512 -31.32 54.45 -9.07
C ALA A 512 -31.60 55.96 -9.03
N GLY A 513 -32.84 56.37 -8.69
CA GLY A 513 -33.22 57.79 -8.62
C GLY A 513 -33.66 58.43 -9.95
N GLY A 514 -33.83 57.63 -11.01
CA GLY A 514 -34.30 58.06 -12.33
C GLY A 514 -34.68 56.88 -13.22
N GLY A 515 -34.85 57.12 -14.53
CA GLY A 515 -35.15 56.09 -15.52
C GLY A 515 -34.63 56.43 -16.91
N PHE A 516 -34.46 55.43 -17.78
CA PHE A 516 -33.95 55.61 -19.13
C PHE A 516 -35.05 55.87 -20.17
N GLY A 517 -34.75 56.69 -21.18
CA GLY A 517 -35.62 57.01 -22.32
C GLY A 517 -36.73 58.03 -22.05
N SER A 518 -37.36 57.97 -20.87
CA SER A 518 -38.44 58.90 -20.47
C SER A 518 -38.49 59.08 -18.94
N PRO A 519 -39.19 60.12 -18.42
CA PRO A 519 -39.39 60.27 -16.99
C PRO A 519 -40.14 59.04 -16.43
N GLY A 520 -39.57 58.38 -15.42
CA GLY A 520 -40.12 57.13 -14.87
C GLY A 520 -39.93 55.90 -15.77
N GLY A 521 -39.06 55.99 -16.79
CA GLY A 521 -38.70 54.86 -17.64
C GLY A 521 -37.98 53.72 -16.88
N PRO A 522 -37.58 52.64 -17.58
CA PRO A 522 -36.94 51.50 -16.95
C PRO A 522 -35.64 51.90 -16.23
N ALA A 523 -35.39 51.26 -15.09
CA ALA A 523 -34.16 51.44 -14.32
C ALA A 523 -32.93 50.81 -15.00
N THR A 524 -33.14 49.95 -16.01
CA THR A 524 -32.08 49.27 -16.76
C THR A 524 -32.33 49.36 -18.26
N GLN A 525 -31.28 49.63 -19.03
CA GLN A 525 -31.29 49.60 -20.50
C GLN A 525 -30.08 48.80 -21.02
N THR A 526 -30.37 47.75 -21.78
CA THR A 526 -29.36 46.90 -22.43
C THR A 526 -29.25 47.24 -23.90
N ILE A 527 -28.03 47.43 -24.38
CA ILE A 527 -27.74 47.79 -25.76
C ILE A 527 -26.80 46.74 -26.35
N PRO A 528 -27.22 46.00 -27.40
CA PRO A 528 -26.36 45.01 -28.06
C PRO A 528 -25.10 45.66 -28.64
N GLY A 529 -23.97 44.98 -28.50
CA GLY A 529 -22.68 45.45 -29.00
C GLY A 529 -21.95 46.37 -28.03
N LEU A 530 -21.02 47.16 -28.59
CA LEU A 530 -20.07 47.99 -27.83
C LEU A 530 -20.20 49.49 -28.11
N THR A 531 -21.26 49.92 -28.79
CA THR A 531 -21.56 51.33 -29.07
C THR A 531 -23.00 51.61 -28.67
N SER A 532 -23.20 52.39 -27.61
CA SER A 532 -24.55 52.66 -27.11
C SER A 532 -25.33 53.67 -27.96
N GLY A 533 -24.62 54.57 -28.65
CA GLY A 533 -25.22 55.83 -29.06
C GLY A 533 -25.58 56.68 -27.83
N ASN A 534 -26.46 57.66 -28.01
CA ASN A 534 -26.95 58.46 -26.90
C ASN A 534 -28.02 57.69 -26.12
N VAL A 535 -27.83 57.62 -24.81
CA VAL A 535 -28.72 56.97 -23.84
C VAL A 535 -29.23 58.05 -22.91
N ASP A 536 -30.51 58.35 -23.04
CA ASP A 536 -31.15 59.37 -22.23
C ASP A 536 -31.50 58.81 -20.85
N PHE A 537 -30.95 59.42 -19.81
CA PHE A 537 -31.32 59.18 -18.42
C PHE A 537 -32.04 60.40 -17.88
N LEU A 538 -33.22 60.22 -17.28
CA LEU A 538 -33.99 61.30 -16.71
C LEU A 538 -34.06 61.13 -15.20
N ILE A 539 -33.55 62.13 -14.50
CA ILE A 539 -33.61 62.22 -13.05
C ILE A 539 -35.07 62.41 -12.63
N ASN A 540 -35.48 61.77 -11.53
CA ASN A 540 -36.84 61.93 -11.03
C ASN A 540 -37.15 63.42 -10.78
N SER A 541 -38.28 63.91 -11.30
CA SER A 541 -38.73 65.30 -11.14
C SER A 541 -39.04 65.68 -9.69
N THR A 542 -39.21 64.69 -8.81
CA THR A 542 -39.43 64.88 -7.37
C THR A 542 -38.15 64.71 -6.53
N TRP A 543 -36.99 64.52 -7.17
CA TRP A 543 -35.74 64.32 -6.46
C TRP A 543 -35.29 65.59 -5.72
N THR A 544 -35.12 65.48 -4.40
CA THR A 544 -34.72 66.60 -3.52
C THR A 544 -33.24 66.59 -3.16
N GLY A 545 -32.46 65.64 -3.69
CA GLY A 545 -31.08 65.41 -3.30
C GLY A 545 -30.87 64.59 -2.03
N ALA A 546 -31.92 64.27 -1.28
CA ALA A 546 -31.81 63.51 -0.03
C ALA A 546 -31.36 62.06 -0.25
N THR A 547 -31.66 61.47 -1.42
CA THR A 547 -31.24 60.12 -1.81
C THR A 547 -30.25 60.18 -2.95
N ALA A 548 -29.23 59.31 -2.96
CA ALA A 548 -28.29 59.25 -4.06
C ALA A 548 -28.99 58.84 -5.37
N THR A 549 -28.75 59.59 -6.44
CA THR A 549 -29.11 59.19 -7.81
C THR A 549 -27.85 58.63 -8.46
N THR A 550 -27.92 57.41 -8.98
CA THR A 550 -26.74 56.74 -9.55
C THR A 550 -27.04 56.15 -10.91
N VAL A 551 -26.01 56.08 -11.75
CA VAL A 551 -26.02 55.32 -12.99
C VAL A 551 -24.79 54.42 -13.01
N GLN A 552 -24.94 53.20 -13.46
CA GLN A 552 -23.86 52.25 -13.66
C GLN A 552 -23.91 51.72 -15.09
N LEU A 553 -22.77 51.78 -15.78
CA LEU A 553 -22.55 51.11 -17.05
C LEU A 553 -21.72 49.86 -16.81
N GLN A 554 -22.26 48.71 -17.17
CA GLN A 554 -21.52 47.46 -17.25
C GLN A 554 -21.27 47.11 -18.72
N VAL A 555 -20.01 46.83 -19.05
CA VAL A 555 -19.69 46.10 -20.28
C VAL A 555 -19.85 44.63 -19.93
N GLN A 556 -20.83 43.96 -20.53
CA GLN A 556 -21.09 42.56 -20.28
C GLN A 556 -20.84 41.74 -21.54
N LEU A 557 -20.55 40.45 -21.36
CA LEU A 557 -20.82 39.46 -22.40
C LEU A 557 -22.34 39.29 -22.56
N THR A 558 -22.78 38.78 -23.71
CA THR A 558 -24.21 38.53 -23.97
C THR A 558 -24.86 37.52 -23.02
N ASP A 559 -24.06 36.76 -22.27
CA ASP A 559 -24.51 35.85 -21.20
C ASP A 559 -24.68 36.53 -19.82
N GLY A 560 -24.40 37.83 -19.72
CA GLY A 560 -24.50 38.62 -18.48
C GLY A 560 -23.20 38.74 -17.68
N THR A 561 -22.12 38.07 -18.09
CA THR A 561 -20.81 38.17 -17.40
C THR A 561 -20.27 39.59 -17.49
N VAL A 562 -20.03 40.23 -16.34
CA VAL A 562 -19.49 41.60 -16.26
C VAL A 562 -17.98 41.60 -16.57
N VAL A 563 -17.59 42.38 -17.57
CA VAL A 563 -16.19 42.55 -18.01
C VAL A 563 -15.56 43.80 -17.40
N SER A 564 -16.33 44.88 -17.33
CA SER A 564 -15.95 46.13 -16.67
C SER A 564 -17.18 46.88 -16.18
N THR A 565 -16.97 47.81 -15.24
CA THR A 565 -18.03 48.60 -14.62
C THR A 565 -17.56 50.04 -14.48
N GLU A 566 -18.45 50.98 -14.81
CA GLU A 566 -18.27 52.41 -14.64
C GLU A 566 -19.47 52.94 -13.85
N ASN A 567 -19.22 53.80 -12.87
CA ASN A 567 -20.25 54.31 -11.96
C ASN A 567 -20.27 55.84 -11.98
N TRP A 568 -21.47 56.41 -11.94
CA TRP A 568 -21.74 57.81 -11.73
C TRP A 568 -22.63 57.98 -10.51
N THR A 569 -22.26 58.89 -9.62
CA THR A 569 -23.07 59.26 -8.46
C THR A 569 -23.40 60.74 -8.56
N PHE A 570 -24.68 61.05 -8.73
CA PHE A 570 -25.14 62.41 -8.92
C PHE A 570 -25.34 63.10 -7.57
N GLY A 571 -24.71 64.25 -7.40
CA GLY A 571 -25.04 65.19 -6.33
C GLY A 571 -26.19 66.10 -6.76
N PHE A 572 -26.88 66.68 -5.78
CA PHE A 572 -28.00 67.57 -6.06
C PHE A 572 -27.52 68.99 -6.33
N LYS A 573 -27.92 69.53 -7.48
CA LYS A 573 -27.70 70.92 -7.90
C LYS A 573 -28.58 71.86 -7.05
N SER A 574 -28.19 72.03 -5.78
CA SER A 574 -28.87 72.82 -4.75
C SER A 574 -28.39 74.27 -4.66
N GLY A 575 -27.24 74.57 -5.25
CA GLY A 575 -26.64 75.90 -5.26
C GLY A 575 -27.21 76.80 -6.35
N ALA A 576 -26.60 77.97 -6.48
CA ALA A 576 -26.84 78.85 -7.62
C ALA A 576 -26.47 78.14 -8.92
N THR A 577 -27.36 78.28 -9.90
CA THR A 577 -27.14 77.77 -11.24
C THR A 577 -26.61 78.89 -12.11
N PRO A 578 -25.70 78.63 -13.06
CA PRO A 578 -25.22 79.66 -13.96
C PRO A 578 -26.40 80.26 -14.74
N THR A 579 -26.38 81.58 -14.92
CA THR A 579 -27.41 82.33 -15.68
C THR A 579 -26.85 82.93 -16.96
N THR A 580 -25.54 82.84 -17.18
CA THR A 580 -24.87 83.26 -18.40
C THR A 580 -23.87 82.20 -18.87
N MET A 581 -23.68 82.12 -20.18
CA MET A 581 -22.68 81.29 -20.83
C MET A 581 -22.05 82.09 -21.96
N VAL A 582 -20.76 82.37 -21.82
CA VAL A 582 -19.99 83.23 -22.72
C VAL A 582 -19.03 82.36 -23.50
N GLN A 583 -19.14 82.39 -24.83
CA GLN A 583 -18.15 81.77 -25.70
C GLN A 583 -16.82 82.50 -25.57
N LEU A 584 -15.74 81.79 -25.29
CA LEU A 584 -14.41 82.39 -25.12
C LEU A 584 -13.73 82.68 -26.47
N GLU A 585 -14.01 81.86 -27.48
CA GLU A 585 -13.47 82.08 -28.81
C GLU A 585 -14.27 83.13 -29.58
N THR A 586 -13.56 83.94 -30.37
CA THR A 586 -14.18 84.96 -31.22
C THR A 586 -15.12 84.33 -32.24
N GLU A 587 -16.22 85.02 -32.55
CA GLU A 587 -17.10 84.61 -33.63
C GLU A 587 -16.33 84.68 -34.96
N GLY A 588 -16.12 83.53 -35.59
CA GLY A 588 -15.35 83.43 -36.83
C GLY A 588 -15.37 82.03 -37.41
N GLU A 589 -14.91 81.89 -38.65
CA GLU A 589 -14.72 80.58 -39.27
C GLU A 589 -13.45 79.91 -38.73
N ARG A 590 -13.58 78.67 -38.28
CA ARG A 590 -12.49 77.81 -37.79
C ARG A 590 -12.47 76.51 -38.61
N PRO A 591 -11.34 75.81 -38.73
CA PRO A 591 -11.31 74.48 -39.37
C PRO A 591 -12.27 73.51 -38.68
N LEU A 592 -12.96 72.64 -39.42
CA LEU A 592 -13.71 71.52 -38.84
C LEU A 592 -12.82 70.25 -38.82
N PRO A 593 -12.69 69.50 -37.71
CA PRO A 593 -13.34 69.71 -36.42
C PRO A 593 -12.72 70.86 -35.62
N SER A 594 -13.55 71.58 -34.87
CA SER A 594 -13.12 72.59 -33.90
C SER A 594 -13.94 72.48 -32.64
N ALA A 595 -13.33 72.88 -31.52
CA ALA A 595 -14.03 72.95 -30.26
C ALA A 595 -14.16 74.37 -29.76
N TYR A 596 -15.19 74.58 -28.97
CA TYR A 596 -15.51 75.83 -28.33
C TYR A 596 -15.56 75.65 -26.82
N THR A 597 -15.03 76.64 -26.14
CA THR A 597 -14.97 76.71 -24.69
C THR A 597 -15.91 77.80 -24.24
N TYR A 598 -16.72 77.49 -23.23
CA TYR A 598 -17.67 78.42 -22.67
C TYR A 598 -17.37 78.68 -21.22
N GLN A 599 -17.27 79.95 -20.84
CA GLN A 599 -17.24 80.37 -19.45
C GLN A 599 -18.68 80.50 -18.96
N LEU A 600 -18.98 79.85 -17.85
CA LEU A 600 -20.25 79.98 -17.16
C LEU A 600 -20.16 81.10 -16.12
N GLY A 601 -21.28 81.76 -15.86
CA GLY A 601 -21.32 82.90 -14.95
C GLY A 601 -22.74 83.27 -14.52
N PRO A 602 -22.90 84.35 -13.72
CA PRO A 602 -21.82 85.21 -13.22
C PRO A 602 -20.93 84.51 -12.20
N ASP A 603 -19.73 85.04 -11.94
CA ASP A 603 -18.93 84.61 -10.79
C ASP A 603 -19.66 85.05 -9.50
N ILE A 604 -19.92 84.12 -8.60
CA ILE A 604 -20.72 84.31 -7.38
C ILE A 604 -19.97 83.95 -6.10
N GLY A 605 -18.84 83.25 -6.20
CA GLY A 605 -18.02 82.81 -5.08
C GLY A 605 -16.78 83.66 -4.88
N SER A 606 -15.83 83.10 -4.12
CA SER A 606 -14.53 83.76 -3.88
C SER A 606 -13.63 83.60 -5.10
N PRO A 607 -12.85 84.64 -5.48
CA PRO A 607 -11.95 84.57 -6.62
C PRO A 607 -11.04 83.33 -6.59
N GLY A 608 -11.02 82.57 -7.69
CA GLY A 608 -10.18 81.37 -7.84
C GLY A 608 -10.79 80.07 -7.31
N GLN A 609 -12.04 80.08 -6.86
CA GLN A 609 -12.84 78.86 -6.62
C GLN A 609 -13.86 78.72 -7.75
N PRO A 610 -14.11 77.50 -8.27
CA PRO A 610 -15.20 77.30 -9.19
C PRO A 610 -16.56 77.41 -8.47
N ASP A 611 -17.50 78.07 -9.13
CA ASP A 611 -18.86 78.31 -8.65
C ASP A 611 -19.83 77.21 -9.08
N TYR A 612 -19.55 76.57 -10.22
CA TYR A 612 -20.45 75.68 -10.93
C TYR A 612 -19.80 74.35 -11.29
N GLU A 613 -18.56 74.07 -10.86
CA GLU A 613 -17.88 72.79 -11.09
C GLU A 613 -18.82 71.62 -10.78
N HIS A 614 -18.73 70.58 -11.61
CA HIS A 614 -19.56 69.38 -11.59
C HIS A 614 -21.01 69.59 -12.05
N GLN A 615 -21.54 70.82 -12.18
CA GLN A 615 -22.91 71.01 -12.68
C GLN A 615 -23.08 70.47 -14.10
N THR A 616 -24.21 69.84 -14.39
CA THR A 616 -24.54 69.37 -15.73
C THR A 616 -25.19 70.47 -16.55
N ILE A 617 -24.84 70.56 -17.83
CA ILE A 617 -25.46 71.44 -18.82
C ILE A 617 -25.93 70.57 -19.98
N LEU A 618 -27.24 70.57 -20.23
CA LEU A 618 -27.83 69.82 -21.33
C LEU A 618 -27.74 70.63 -22.62
N GLU A 619 -27.24 70.02 -23.68
CA GLU A 619 -27.30 70.57 -25.02
C GLU A 619 -28.42 69.90 -25.82
N ARG A 620 -29.19 70.73 -26.51
CA ARG A 620 -30.25 70.32 -27.41
C ARG A 620 -30.06 70.99 -28.75
N PHE A 621 -30.27 70.23 -29.82
CA PHE A 621 -30.35 70.79 -31.17
C PHE A 621 -31.79 71.10 -31.55
N GLY A 622 -32.01 72.28 -32.14
CA GLY A 622 -33.24 72.66 -32.80
C GLY A 622 -33.36 72.08 -34.21
N GLY A 623 -34.42 72.50 -34.92
CA GLY A 623 -34.59 72.18 -36.33
C GLY A 623 -33.44 72.76 -37.15
N ARG A 624 -32.83 71.92 -38.00
CA ARG A 624 -31.67 72.32 -38.82
C ARG A 624 -32.13 73.01 -40.09
N THR A 625 -31.29 73.88 -40.62
CA THR A 625 -31.53 74.49 -41.95
C THR A 625 -30.25 74.40 -42.77
N CYS A 626 -30.38 74.22 -44.08
CA CYS A 626 -29.24 74.30 -44.99
C CYS A 626 -29.56 75.21 -46.18
N ASN A 627 -28.52 75.70 -46.85
CA ASN A 627 -28.67 76.55 -48.04
C ASN A 627 -28.85 75.75 -49.35
N ILE A 628 -28.92 74.42 -49.28
CA ILE A 628 -29.29 73.56 -50.41
C ILE A 628 -30.81 73.54 -50.50
N THR A 629 -31.33 73.86 -51.67
CA THR A 629 -32.75 73.78 -52.02
C THR A 629 -32.98 72.64 -53.01
N LEU A 630 -34.24 72.23 -53.20
CA LEU A 630 -34.58 71.23 -54.22
C LEU A 630 -34.12 71.63 -55.62
N ALA A 631 -34.13 72.93 -55.95
CA ALA A 631 -33.69 73.43 -57.26
C ALA A 631 -32.18 73.30 -57.48
N ASP A 632 -31.39 73.17 -56.40
CA ASP A 632 -29.95 72.94 -56.49
C ASP A 632 -29.61 71.48 -56.81
N LEU A 633 -30.54 70.54 -56.65
CA LEU A 633 -30.30 69.12 -56.84
C LEU A 633 -30.44 68.69 -58.30
N LYS A 634 -29.57 67.77 -58.75
CA LYS A 634 -29.77 67.07 -60.01
C LYS A 634 -31.08 66.28 -59.93
N PRO A 635 -31.98 66.36 -60.93
CA PRO A 635 -33.26 65.65 -60.90
C PRO A 635 -33.12 64.15 -60.61
N GLY A 636 -32.13 63.49 -61.21
CA GLY A 636 -31.86 62.07 -60.98
C GLY A 636 -31.39 61.73 -59.56
N TYR A 637 -30.64 62.63 -58.90
CA TYR A 637 -30.22 62.42 -57.51
C TYR A 637 -31.39 62.60 -56.53
N ALA A 638 -32.18 63.66 -56.73
CA ALA A 638 -33.36 63.93 -55.90
C ALA A 638 -34.36 62.77 -55.97
N ALA A 639 -34.65 62.27 -57.18
CA ALA A 639 -35.54 61.12 -57.37
C ALA A 639 -34.99 59.83 -56.73
N ALA A 640 -33.70 59.53 -56.93
CA ALA A 640 -33.07 58.31 -56.40
C ALA A 640 -33.03 58.26 -54.86
N ASN A 641 -33.08 59.41 -54.19
CA ASN A 641 -33.07 59.52 -52.73
C ASN A 641 -34.40 60.02 -52.15
N SER A 642 -35.46 60.06 -52.96
CA SER A 642 -36.81 60.49 -52.56
C SER A 642 -36.87 61.87 -51.89
N LEU A 643 -36.09 62.83 -52.39
CA LEU A 643 -36.01 64.19 -51.85
C LEU A 643 -37.10 65.06 -52.49
N THR A 644 -38.22 65.25 -51.80
CA THR A 644 -39.40 65.97 -52.33
C THR A 644 -39.70 67.27 -51.60
N THR A 645 -39.17 67.44 -50.40
CA THR A 645 -39.33 68.64 -49.59
C THR A 645 -37.98 69.19 -49.12
N GLN A 646 -37.97 70.45 -48.69
CA GLN A 646 -36.78 71.06 -48.08
C GLN A 646 -36.33 70.33 -46.81
N ALA A 647 -37.27 69.74 -46.08
CA ALA A 647 -36.98 68.94 -44.89
C ALA A 647 -36.26 67.64 -45.28
N ASP A 648 -36.70 66.96 -46.35
CA ASP A 648 -36.03 65.76 -46.87
C ASP A 648 -34.59 66.06 -47.26
N VAL A 649 -34.35 67.18 -47.97
CA VAL A 649 -33.00 67.61 -48.36
C VAL A 649 -32.12 67.81 -47.12
N THR A 650 -32.62 68.54 -46.13
CA THR A 650 -31.86 68.82 -44.90
C THR A 650 -31.58 67.53 -44.12
N ALA A 651 -32.56 66.64 -44.01
CA ALA A 651 -32.43 65.36 -43.31
C ALA A 651 -31.50 64.38 -44.06
N HIS A 652 -31.54 64.35 -45.39
CA HIS A 652 -30.69 63.47 -46.20
C HIS A 652 -29.21 63.81 -46.06
N PHE A 653 -28.87 65.09 -46.22
CA PHE A 653 -27.46 65.51 -46.14
C PHE A 653 -26.96 65.58 -44.71
N PHE A 654 -27.83 65.96 -43.77
CA PHE A 654 -27.36 66.32 -42.43
C PHE A 654 -28.01 65.52 -41.32
N GLY A 655 -29.06 64.72 -41.51
CA GLY A 655 -29.85 64.10 -40.44
C GLY A 655 -29.06 63.37 -39.35
N SER A 656 -27.92 62.76 -39.68
CA SER A 656 -27.06 62.04 -38.72
C SER A 656 -26.14 62.93 -37.86
N SER A 657 -26.07 64.23 -38.13
CA SER A 657 -24.97 65.09 -37.66
C SER A 657 -25.17 65.83 -36.33
N SER A 658 -26.25 65.53 -35.58
CA SER A 658 -26.49 66.08 -34.24
C SER A 658 -26.80 65.00 -33.22
N ASN A 659 -25.85 64.75 -32.33
CA ASN A 659 -26.12 64.04 -31.08
C ASN A 659 -26.16 65.11 -30.00
N ASN A 660 -27.28 65.21 -29.29
CA ASN A 660 -27.35 66.01 -28.07
C ASN A 660 -26.26 65.53 -27.09
N GLY A 661 -25.64 66.43 -26.34
CA GLY A 661 -24.68 66.12 -25.28
C GLY A 661 -25.16 66.56 -23.91
N THR A 662 -24.60 65.94 -22.86
CA THR A 662 -24.58 66.55 -21.53
C THR A 662 -23.13 66.86 -21.20
N PHE A 663 -22.87 68.12 -20.90
CA PHE A 663 -21.57 68.61 -20.47
C PHE A 663 -21.55 68.68 -18.95
N THR A 664 -20.37 68.49 -18.38
CA THR A 664 -20.13 68.79 -16.97
C THR A 664 -19.20 69.98 -16.89
N VAL A 665 -19.50 70.92 -16.00
CA VAL A 665 -18.65 72.09 -15.77
C VAL A 665 -17.35 71.67 -15.11
N ASP A 666 -16.22 72.13 -15.64
CA ASP A 666 -14.90 71.86 -15.07
C ASP A 666 -14.54 72.80 -13.90
N ALA A 667 -13.36 72.60 -13.32
CA ALA A 667 -12.82 73.40 -12.20
C ALA A 667 -12.57 74.89 -12.50
N HIS A 668 -12.82 75.35 -13.73
CA HIS A 668 -12.69 76.74 -14.15
C HIS A 668 -14.04 77.35 -14.55
N ASP A 669 -15.13 76.71 -14.19
CA ASP A 669 -16.49 77.04 -14.61
C ASP A 669 -16.66 77.02 -16.13
N ARG A 670 -16.02 76.05 -16.80
CA ARG A 670 -16.09 75.92 -18.25
C ARG A 670 -16.74 74.63 -18.71
N VAL A 671 -17.37 74.72 -19.88
CA VAL A 671 -17.75 73.54 -20.66
C VAL A 671 -17.09 73.57 -22.02
N TYR A 672 -16.70 72.39 -22.51
CA TYR A 672 -16.01 72.20 -23.77
C TYR A 672 -16.91 71.44 -24.74
N ASP A 673 -17.19 72.05 -25.89
CA ASP A 673 -18.08 71.51 -26.90
C ASP A 673 -17.35 71.37 -28.25
N GLN A 674 -17.17 70.12 -28.68
CA GLN A 674 -16.47 69.79 -29.91
C GLN A 674 -17.45 69.47 -31.04
N HIS A 675 -17.30 70.20 -32.14
CA HIS A 675 -18.09 69.97 -33.35
C HIS A 675 -17.27 69.25 -34.40
N THR A 676 -17.88 68.22 -34.96
CA THR A 676 -17.32 67.40 -36.03
C THR A 676 -18.39 67.12 -37.09
N GLY A 677 -18.02 66.47 -38.19
CA GLY A 677 -18.99 65.91 -39.14
C GLY A 677 -19.53 66.91 -40.16
N MET A 678 -19.03 66.80 -41.39
CA MET A 678 -19.60 67.39 -42.60
C MET A 678 -19.56 66.30 -43.67
N GLN A 679 -20.55 66.26 -44.56
CA GLN A 679 -20.50 65.34 -45.69
C GLN A 679 -19.32 65.68 -46.62
N SER A 680 -18.83 64.68 -47.34
CA SER A 680 -17.71 64.87 -48.25
C SER A 680 -18.10 65.75 -49.45
N GLN A 681 -17.14 66.51 -49.99
CA GLN A 681 -17.36 67.31 -51.18
C GLN A 681 -17.84 66.47 -52.38
N ALA A 682 -17.34 65.24 -52.50
CA ALA A 682 -17.75 64.30 -53.54
C ALA A 682 -19.26 64.02 -53.53
N MET A 683 -19.86 63.89 -52.34
CA MET A 683 -21.31 63.69 -52.21
C MET A 683 -22.09 64.88 -52.79
N PHE A 684 -21.64 66.10 -52.53
CA PHE A 684 -22.29 67.31 -53.05
C PHE A 684 -22.05 67.51 -54.55
N ILE A 685 -20.87 67.20 -55.06
CA ILE A 685 -20.59 67.18 -56.52
C ILE A 685 -21.52 66.20 -57.23
N GLN A 686 -21.77 65.03 -56.61
CA GLN A 686 -22.71 64.07 -57.14
C GLN A 686 -24.14 64.62 -57.13
N ALA A 687 -24.55 65.26 -56.03
CA ALA A 687 -25.92 65.68 -55.80
C ALA A 687 -26.35 66.98 -56.50
N LEU A 688 -25.47 67.98 -56.58
CA LEU A 688 -25.83 69.35 -56.96
C LEU A 688 -25.63 69.63 -58.45
N THR A 689 -26.53 70.40 -59.06
CA THR A 689 -26.42 70.85 -60.46
C THR A 689 -25.21 71.74 -60.68
N THR A 690 -24.98 72.67 -59.76
CA THR A 690 -23.81 73.55 -59.70
C THR A 690 -23.25 73.53 -58.29
N MET A 691 -21.95 73.25 -58.15
CA MET A 691 -21.30 73.27 -56.84
C MET A 691 -21.30 74.71 -56.29
N LYS A 692 -21.69 74.85 -55.02
CA LYS A 692 -21.68 76.11 -54.28
C LYS A 692 -21.13 75.90 -52.87
N GLU A 693 -20.85 76.98 -52.14
CA GLU A 693 -20.55 76.87 -50.72
C GLU A 693 -21.77 76.29 -49.99
N ILE A 694 -21.57 75.20 -49.25
CA ILE A 694 -22.65 74.50 -48.55
C ILE A 694 -22.61 74.87 -47.08
N THR A 695 -23.72 75.39 -46.57
CA THR A 695 -23.87 75.73 -45.16
C THR A 695 -25.01 74.93 -44.54
N VAL A 696 -24.76 74.34 -43.37
CA VAL A 696 -25.81 73.81 -42.49
C VAL A 696 -25.75 74.52 -41.15
N ASP A 697 -26.88 75.08 -40.76
CA ASP A 697 -27.09 75.70 -39.47
C ASP A 697 -27.73 74.68 -38.54
N LEU A 698 -27.09 74.45 -37.41
CA LEU A 698 -27.58 73.66 -36.30
C LEU A 698 -27.85 74.62 -35.13
N PRO A 699 -29.12 75.07 -34.95
CA PRO A 699 -29.50 75.77 -33.74
C PRO A 699 -29.23 74.89 -32.53
N GLN A 700 -28.54 75.43 -31.55
CA GLN A 700 -28.07 74.73 -30.36
C GLN A 700 -28.54 75.51 -29.15
N ILE A 701 -29.13 74.81 -28.19
CA ILE A 701 -29.67 75.37 -26.97
C ILE A 701 -28.97 74.67 -25.82
N TYR A 702 -28.35 75.44 -24.93
CA TYR A 702 -27.84 74.93 -23.67
C TYR A 702 -28.85 75.22 -22.58
N GLU A 703 -29.21 74.22 -21.80
CA GLU A 703 -30.13 74.30 -20.68
C GLU A 703 -29.39 73.97 -19.39
N VAL A 704 -29.52 74.84 -18.39
CA VAL A 704 -28.88 74.66 -17.07
C VAL A 704 -29.72 73.75 -16.16
N VAL A 705 -31.04 73.83 -16.32
CA VAL A 705 -32.06 72.95 -15.73
C VAL A 705 -33.20 72.80 -16.75
N PRO A 706 -34.10 71.81 -16.61
CA PRO A 706 -35.17 71.56 -17.58
C PRO A 706 -35.95 72.81 -17.97
N GLY A 707 -35.92 73.16 -19.25
CA GLY A 707 -36.68 74.28 -19.80
C GLY A 707 -36.15 75.67 -19.48
N VAL A 708 -34.96 75.80 -18.87
CA VAL A 708 -34.29 77.08 -18.61
C VAL A 708 -33.07 77.22 -19.51
N PRO A 709 -33.19 77.90 -20.68
CA PRO A 709 -32.07 78.12 -21.58
C PRO A 709 -31.02 79.02 -20.95
N LEU A 710 -29.77 78.57 -20.94
CA LEU A 710 -28.61 79.32 -20.52
C LEU A 710 -28.02 80.16 -21.66
N ALA A 711 -27.94 79.56 -22.86
CA ALA A 711 -27.55 80.25 -24.07
C ALA A 711 -28.07 79.53 -25.31
N ARG A 712 -28.16 80.29 -26.40
CA ARG A 712 -28.51 79.77 -27.72
C ARG A 712 -27.41 80.15 -28.69
N PHE A 713 -27.01 79.19 -29.51
CA PHE A 713 -26.01 79.39 -30.57
C PHE A 713 -26.53 78.81 -31.87
N ILE A 714 -26.00 79.30 -32.98
CA ILE A 714 -26.11 78.66 -34.29
C ILE A 714 -24.73 78.14 -34.63
N VAL A 715 -24.62 76.83 -34.75
CA VAL A 715 -23.44 76.17 -35.29
C VAL A 715 -23.61 76.04 -36.78
N ARG A 716 -22.91 76.87 -37.54
CA ARG A 716 -22.85 76.79 -39.00
C ARG A 716 -21.66 75.94 -39.42
N ARG A 717 -21.90 74.76 -39.98
CA ARG A 717 -20.87 73.99 -40.68
C ARG A 717 -20.86 74.39 -42.14
N ILE A 718 -19.66 74.58 -42.68
CA ILE A 718 -19.46 75.13 -44.02
C ILE A 718 -18.55 74.19 -44.78
N LEU A 719 -18.93 73.81 -45.99
CA LEU A 719 -18.04 73.21 -46.97
C LEU A 719 -17.75 74.25 -48.04
N LYS A 720 -16.50 74.69 -48.11
CA LYS A 720 -16.02 75.65 -49.10
C LYS A 720 -15.86 74.98 -50.47
N LEU A 721 -15.82 75.80 -51.52
CA LEU A 721 -15.65 75.32 -52.90
C LEU A 721 -14.32 74.59 -53.12
N ASP A 722 -13.29 74.91 -52.35
CA ASP A 722 -11.98 74.25 -52.37
C ASP A 722 -11.97 72.90 -51.63
N GLY A 723 -13.11 72.47 -51.08
CA GLY A 723 -13.25 71.23 -50.31
C GLY A 723 -12.88 71.36 -48.84
N SER A 724 -12.35 72.51 -48.40
CA SER A 724 -12.06 72.74 -46.99
C SER A 724 -13.36 72.84 -46.18
N THR A 725 -13.36 72.27 -44.98
CA THR A 725 -14.50 72.34 -44.07
C THR A 725 -14.22 73.35 -42.97
N ARG A 726 -15.19 74.25 -42.76
CA ARG A 726 -15.15 75.30 -41.75
C ARG A 726 -16.33 75.16 -40.81
N LEU A 727 -16.18 75.80 -39.67
CA LEU A 727 -17.16 75.84 -38.61
C LEU A 727 -17.23 77.28 -38.12
N ARG A 728 -18.43 77.84 -38.06
CA ARG A 728 -18.69 79.14 -37.46
C ARG A 728 -19.76 78.96 -36.39
N LYS A 729 -19.46 79.37 -35.17
CA LYS A 729 -20.44 79.37 -34.07
C LYS A 729 -20.76 80.80 -33.68
N MET A 730 -22.04 81.12 -33.69
CA MET A 730 -22.56 82.47 -33.48
C MET A 730 -23.60 82.43 -32.38
N ARG A 731 -23.66 83.46 -31.54
CA ARG A 731 -24.76 83.57 -30.58
C ARG A 731 -26.08 83.80 -31.34
N ALA A 732 -27.09 83.00 -31.02
CA ALA A 732 -28.42 83.19 -31.58
C ALA A 732 -29.14 84.32 -30.80
N PRO A 733 -29.98 85.13 -31.47
CA PRO A 733 -30.75 86.16 -30.81
C PRO A 733 -31.74 85.63 -29.76
#